data_AF-A0ABD2MMR6-F1
#
_entry.id   AF-A0ABD2MMR6-F1
#
_cell.length_a   1.000
_cell.length_b   1.000
_cell.length_c   1.000
_cell.angle_alpha   90.00
_cell.angle_beta   90.00
_cell.angle_gamma   90.00
#
_symmetry.space_group_name_H-M   'P 1'
#
loop_
_entity.id
_entity.type
_entity.pdbx_description
1 polymer ?
#
loop_
_entity_poly.entity_id
_entity_poly.type
_entity_poly.pdbx_seq_one_letter_code
_entity_poly.pdbx_strand_id
1 'polypeptide(L)'
;MSLFKTKEVWSHNCEDEESFDQNSMIVSPLNSEADFIITGSHSGILRIFKPVLDINEGVLQTGYKPTDLILEKSFDSPILQLGVGKLVSGSMLNHLAILHPKQVSIYSMTVKEGATKHGIQYLLKLMYTHSLKRSSANFTIGHFGGTLNRDFICVQSLDGMLSIFEQESFAFSCFISVFLLPGPLVYVRKTDSFVTSGSNWYIQCFKYKKLYDAGHQSPEKGSSSAGKSVISDWDFQLNEGVIELNVLELSTKEYVILILGEKNLYCINDWGKLKFIKRLDYSPLCFTSFTLDTNVMNIVVSETNTVLVYQNTTLKWSAKLHFLPINIKRANLWNLKGCLVILSDEGRLECCYLGTQPSLFVAPPLSYQELDFEKAETELAMLNKIAKDLNNDELKLSSDPTEKYFSMNLFVDPELKTCNHESNISIAYNNQMCKLIIDVKPHGRLEELQITMLVSKPLKCVPDTFFYTDLKENLKCECDIFLNEDNEVPSLKCEVVATFISDTGVPRNLRKWVMLPLNLVIKFCPPQKDNEIKINLNLNRDAVPAAVLFSDLMQDNPLEATGNATGFTNVTECGKTVSVLLAKSSQRYRLQSDSLISSNLMVEQIVFRLRKHFQDDDDFSINFSGSLPLAPLVSCVNSHFNARKELVSLQDNLAQLSSQYRLIEKRLVAKLKTKTPSPLTNQGILLDDTFLEIMSTVDRLSEKNAEMSKIRVELECSLNAVLNLIKLMDLDNKLLPLIESTFQQFVYDVDGQNWEDVLDCNLQYLLRTTLAKSEKDKLRAECTNFEEVKDISKLEKHITQVLERTSKKLSIESMDLIEEKGQGSSFSPEKGEQPIGSSLGKASSRVLSARIKSSISQVPESRDEKNEQV
;
A
#
# COMPACT_ATOMS: atom_id res chain seq x y z
N MET A 1 -29.57 5.58 27.06
CA MET A 1 -28.31 5.88 26.35
C MET A 1 -28.50 7.07 25.41
N SER A 2 -27.92 8.25 25.69
CA SER A 2 -28.20 9.44 24.86
C SER A 2 -27.13 10.53 24.80
N LEU A 3 -26.05 10.48 25.59
CA LEU A 3 -25.02 11.53 25.57
C LEU A 3 -24.47 11.75 24.15
N PHE A 4 -24.38 13.02 23.74
CA PHE A 4 -23.91 13.45 22.43
C PHE A 4 -24.66 12.84 21.24
N LYS A 5 -25.92 12.45 21.45
CA LYS A 5 -26.85 12.07 20.39
C LYS A 5 -28.09 12.94 20.47
N THR A 6 -28.66 13.25 19.32
CA THR A 6 -30.02 13.82 19.29
C THR A 6 -31.04 12.74 19.63
N LYS A 7 -32.11 13.16 20.31
CA LYS A 7 -33.24 12.31 20.64
C LYS A 7 -34.47 12.85 19.93
N GLU A 8 -35.07 11.97 19.16
CA GLU A 8 -36.29 12.22 18.44
C GLU A 8 -37.47 12.36 19.41
N VAL A 9 -38.31 13.37 19.16
CA VAL A 9 -39.57 13.62 19.87
C VAL A 9 -40.76 13.38 18.95
N TRP A 10 -40.65 13.89 17.72
CA TRP A 10 -41.67 13.83 16.70
C TRP A 10 -40.97 13.78 15.35
N SER A 11 -41.44 12.93 14.46
CA SER A 11 -40.91 12.83 13.10
C SER A 11 -42.03 12.58 12.12
N HIS A 12 -41.88 13.13 10.93
CA HIS A 12 -42.78 12.91 9.81
C HIS A 12 -41.93 12.74 8.56
N ASN A 13 -42.26 11.75 7.74
CA ASN A 13 -41.60 11.54 6.45
C ASN A 13 -42.61 11.74 5.33
N CYS A 14 -42.22 12.44 4.28
CA CYS A 14 -43.03 12.57 3.08
C CYS A 14 -43.04 11.22 2.33
N GLU A 15 -44.20 10.79 1.84
CA GLU A 15 -44.35 9.50 1.13
C GLU A 15 -44.02 9.61 -0.38
N ASP A 16 -44.13 10.81 -0.95
CA ASP A 16 -43.84 11.11 -2.35
C ASP A 16 -42.39 11.60 -2.55
N GLU A 17 -41.80 11.37 -3.74
CA GLU A 17 -40.49 11.91 -4.12
C GLU A 17 -40.55 13.44 -4.28
N GLU A 18 -40.50 14.14 -3.15
CA GLU A 18 -40.43 15.58 -3.03
C GLU A 18 -38.99 16.04 -2.80
N SER A 19 -38.70 17.29 -3.18
CA SER A 19 -37.41 17.93 -2.92
C SER A 19 -37.58 19.23 -2.15
N PHE A 20 -36.64 19.45 -1.23
CA PHE A 20 -36.60 20.60 -0.33
C PHE A 20 -35.22 21.26 -0.35
N ASP A 21 -35.20 22.57 -0.18
CA ASP A 21 -34.00 23.41 -0.03
C ASP A 21 -34.01 24.18 1.30
N GLN A 22 -32.92 24.90 1.61
CA GLN A 22 -32.73 25.68 2.83
C GLN A 22 -33.84 26.73 3.07
N ASN A 23 -34.56 27.19 2.05
CA ASN A 23 -35.65 28.16 2.17
C ASN A 23 -37.05 27.53 2.36
N SER A 24 -37.12 26.19 2.41
CA SER A 24 -38.37 25.41 2.36
C SER A 24 -39.06 25.22 3.71
N MET A 25 -38.39 25.56 4.82
CA MET A 25 -38.94 25.43 6.17
C MET A 25 -38.88 26.77 6.92
N ILE A 26 -40.00 27.10 7.58
CA ILE A 26 -40.08 28.20 8.53
C ILE A 26 -40.84 27.76 9.78
N VAL A 27 -40.41 28.28 10.93
CA VAL A 27 -41.06 28.08 12.22
C VAL A 27 -41.58 29.43 12.69
N SER A 28 -42.88 29.52 12.97
CA SER A 28 -43.50 30.79 13.36
C SER A 28 -44.76 30.55 14.19
N PRO A 29 -45.10 31.44 15.14
CA PRO A 29 -46.31 31.30 15.95
C PRO A 29 -47.62 31.47 15.17
N LEU A 30 -47.64 31.99 13.92
CA LEU A 30 -48.85 32.17 13.08
C LEU A 30 -50.10 32.70 13.82
N ASN A 31 -49.94 33.52 14.86
CA ASN A 31 -50.98 34.07 15.76
C ASN A 31 -51.46 33.19 16.93
N SER A 32 -50.76 32.10 17.27
CA SER A 32 -50.96 31.26 18.46
C SER A 32 -49.80 31.41 19.47
N GLU A 33 -49.95 30.87 20.68
CA GLU A 33 -48.87 30.88 21.70
C GLU A 33 -47.72 29.90 21.44
N ALA A 34 -47.93 28.87 20.61
CA ALA A 34 -46.90 27.90 20.22
C ALA A 34 -46.59 27.99 18.74
N ASP A 35 -45.37 27.59 18.39
CA ASP A 35 -44.89 27.67 17.02
C ASP A 35 -45.49 26.57 16.14
N PHE A 36 -45.86 26.95 14.91
CA PHE A 36 -46.18 26.03 13.84
C PHE A 36 -44.94 25.77 12.99
N ILE A 37 -44.84 24.55 12.48
CA ILE A 37 -43.80 24.16 11.52
C ILE A 37 -44.44 24.19 10.14
N ILE A 38 -43.94 25.03 9.25
CA ILE A 38 -44.46 25.19 7.91
C ILE A 38 -43.40 24.71 6.93
N THR A 39 -43.75 23.75 6.08
CA THR A 39 -42.88 23.25 5.02
C THR A 39 -43.52 23.47 3.66
N GLY A 40 -42.70 23.84 2.68
CA GLY A 40 -43.09 24.09 1.31
C GLY A 40 -42.17 23.34 0.36
N SER A 41 -42.74 22.43 -0.42
CA SER A 41 -42.00 21.58 -1.35
C SER A 41 -41.84 22.23 -2.72
N HIS A 42 -40.77 21.87 -3.44
CA HIS A 42 -40.61 22.25 -4.84
C HIS A 42 -41.66 21.61 -5.75
N SER A 43 -42.36 20.56 -5.30
CA SER A 43 -43.54 20.00 -5.98
C SER A 43 -44.80 20.86 -5.84
N GLY A 44 -44.74 21.96 -5.07
CA GLY A 44 -45.87 22.87 -4.87
C GLY A 44 -46.77 22.50 -3.68
N ILE A 45 -46.38 21.53 -2.85
CA ILE A 45 -47.17 21.10 -1.68
C ILE A 45 -46.75 21.91 -0.45
N LEU A 46 -47.73 22.55 0.20
CA LEU A 46 -47.57 23.26 1.46
C LEU A 46 -48.17 22.43 2.60
N ARG A 47 -47.39 22.19 3.66
CA ARG A 47 -47.83 21.52 4.88
C ARG A 47 -47.63 22.43 6.09
N ILE A 48 -48.64 22.50 6.96
CA ILE A 48 -48.57 23.19 8.24
C ILE A 48 -48.79 22.17 9.35
N PHE A 49 -47.79 22.01 10.20
CA PHE A 49 -47.83 21.12 11.35
C PHE A 49 -47.92 21.92 12.65
N LYS A 50 -48.69 21.38 13.59
CA LYS A 50 -48.71 21.80 14.99
C LYS A 50 -48.57 20.54 15.86
N PRO A 51 -47.33 20.08 16.07
CA PRO A 51 -47.12 18.91 16.91
C PRO A 51 -47.52 19.23 18.35
N VAL A 52 -48.46 18.46 18.91
CA VAL A 52 -48.89 18.59 20.30
C VAL A 52 -48.27 17.47 21.12
N LEU A 53 -47.41 17.84 22.07
CA LEU A 53 -46.79 16.90 22.98
C LEU A 53 -47.67 16.70 24.21
N ASP A 54 -48.38 15.57 24.23
CA ASP A 54 -49.19 15.16 25.39
C ASP A 54 -48.31 14.51 26.46
N ILE A 55 -48.49 14.93 27.70
CA ILE A 55 -47.84 14.34 28.87
C ILE A 55 -48.88 13.50 29.59
N ASN A 56 -48.83 12.18 29.42
CA ASN A 56 -49.69 11.23 30.14
C ASN A 56 -48.84 10.50 31.20
N GLU A 57 -49.26 10.55 32.48
CA GLU A 57 -48.60 9.86 33.59
C GLU A 57 -47.08 10.09 33.72
N GLY A 58 -46.60 11.28 33.34
CA GLY A 58 -45.18 11.63 33.42
C GLY A 58 -44.31 11.06 32.28
N VAL A 59 -44.90 10.33 31.34
CA VAL A 59 -44.25 9.85 30.12
C VAL A 59 -44.67 10.74 28.95
N LEU A 60 -43.68 11.32 28.27
CA LEU A 60 -43.90 12.14 27.08
C LEU A 60 -44.27 11.21 25.92
N GLN A 61 -45.50 11.32 25.39
CA GLN A 61 -45.87 10.57 24.20
C GLN A 61 -45.14 11.14 22.99
N THR A 62 -44.21 10.36 22.45
CA THR A 62 -43.42 10.69 21.26
C THR A 62 -44.01 10.03 20.02
N GLY A 63 -43.98 10.70 18.89
CA GLY A 63 -44.41 10.16 17.59
C GLY A 63 -45.51 10.98 16.91
N TYR A 64 -45.62 10.80 15.60
CA TYR A 64 -46.57 11.52 14.76
C TYR A 64 -48.01 11.09 15.00
N LYS A 65 -48.91 12.07 15.19
CA LYS A 65 -50.35 11.87 15.16
C LYS A 65 -50.91 12.53 13.90
N PRO A 66 -51.87 11.91 13.19
CA PRO A 66 -52.51 12.54 12.02
C PRO A 66 -53.15 13.92 12.32
N THR A 67 -53.50 14.18 13.58
CA THR A 67 -54.01 15.48 14.04
C THR A 67 -52.96 16.60 14.07
N ASP A 68 -51.67 16.25 14.01
CA ASP A 68 -50.57 17.22 14.02
C ASP A 68 -50.47 17.95 12.67
N LEU A 69 -50.87 17.28 11.58
CA LEU A 69 -51.01 17.92 10.26
C LEU A 69 -52.32 18.72 10.24
N ILE A 70 -52.17 20.04 10.23
CA ILE A 70 -53.30 20.97 10.29
C ILE A 70 -53.85 21.27 8.91
N LEU A 71 -52.95 21.51 7.95
CA LEU A 71 -53.32 21.90 6.60
C LEU A 71 -52.29 21.31 5.65
N GLU A 72 -52.79 20.64 4.63
CA GLU A 72 -52.05 20.30 3.42
C GLU A 72 -52.75 20.91 2.22
N LYS A 73 -52.00 21.63 1.39
CA LYS A 73 -52.53 22.26 0.18
C LYS A 73 -51.51 22.15 -0.95
N SER A 74 -51.94 21.55 -2.05
CA SER A 74 -51.17 21.51 -3.29
C SER A 74 -51.42 22.77 -4.13
N PHE A 75 -50.35 23.32 -4.69
CA PHE A 75 -50.34 24.43 -5.64
C PHE A 75 -49.74 23.95 -6.97
N ASP A 76 -50.18 24.55 -8.08
CA ASP A 76 -49.71 24.18 -9.43
C ASP A 76 -48.26 24.61 -9.72
N SER A 77 -47.62 25.35 -8.83
CA SER A 77 -46.29 25.93 -9.02
C SER A 77 -45.37 25.62 -7.84
N PRO A 78 -44.07 25.39 -8.08
CA PRO A 78 -43.08 25.16 -7.03
C PRO A 78 -43.08 26.25 -5.96
N ILE A 79 -42.89 25.84 -4.70
CA ILE A 79 -42.64 26.77 -3.60
C ILE A 79 -41.13 26.92 -3.47
N LEU A 80 -40.62 28.14 -3.65
CA LEU A 80 -39.19 28.46 -3.54
C LEU A 80 -38.80 28.87 -2.12
N GLN A 81 -39.66 29.66 -1.48
CA GLN A 81 -39.42 30.17 -0.13
C GLN A 81 -40.74 30.48 0.57
N LEU A 82 -40.75 30.27 1.88
CA LEU A 82 -41.82 30.67 2.79
C LEU A 82 -41.40 31.85 3.67
N GLY A 83 -42.35 32.71 4.02
CA GLY A 83 -42.12 33.80 4.95
C GLY A 83 -43.39 34.16 5.71
N VAL A 84 -43.25 34.72 6.91
CA VAL A 84 -44.38 35.13 7.75
C VAL A 84 -44.18 36.56 8.21
N GLY A 85 -45.22 37.39 8.12
CA GLY A 85 -45.19 38.78 8.57
C GLY A 85 -46.54 39.49 8.51
N LYS A 86 -46.57 40.77 8.88
CA LYS A 86 -47.76 41.63 8.86
C LYS A 86 -47.98 42.27 7.48
N LEU A 87 -48.47 41.45 6.55
CA LEU A 87 -48.46 41.76 5.12
C LEU A 87 -49.74 42.41 4.57
N VAL A 88 -50.82 42.52 5.36
CA VAL A 88 -52.11 43.07 4.89
C VAL A 88 -52.37 44.44 5.52
N SER A 89 -52.81 45.40 4.70
CA SER A 89 -53.17 46.75 5.15
C SER A 89 -54.27 46.71 6.22
N GLY A 90 -54.00 47.30 7.38
CA GLY A 90 -54.96 47.42 8.48
C GLY A 90 -55.13 46.17 9.36
N SER A 91 -54.43 45.07 9.07
CA SER A 91 -54.40 43.87 9.91
C SER A 91 -53.11 43.78 10.72
N MET A 92 -53.23 43.41 11.99
CA MET A 92 -52.08 43.18 12.89
C MET A 92 -51.68 41.71 12.96
N LEU A 93 -52.41 40.83 12.26
CA LEU A 93 -52.16 39.40 12.23
C LEU A 93 -50.97 39.07 11.33
N ASN A 94 -50.29 37.98 11.65
CA ASN A 94 -49.29 37.37 10.80
C ASN A 94 -49.96 36.62 9.65
N HIS A 95 -49.46 36.86 8.44
CA HIS A 95 -49.89 36.25 7.19
C HIS A 95 -48.74 35.43 6.62
N LEU A 96 -49.07 34.39 5.86
CA LEU A 96 -48.12 33.52 5.19
C LEU A 96 -47.85 34.04 3.78
N ALA A 97 -46.61 34.40 3.47
CA ALA A 97 -46.14 34.68 2.13
C ALA A 97 -45.51 33.42 1.53
N ILE A 98 -45.93 33.09 0.30
CA ILE A 98 -45.39 31.99 -0.49
C ILE A 98 -44.79 32.56 -1.76
N LEU A 99 -43.50 32.32 -1.97
CA LEU A 99 -42.78 32.68 -3.19
C LEU A 99 -42.82 31.52 -4.18
N HIS A 100 -43.36 31.80 -5.36
CA HIS A 100 -43.27 30.95 -6.54
C HIS A 100 -42.36 31.61 -7.58
N PRO A 101 -41.88 30.89 -8.61
CA PRO A 101 -40.94 31.44 -9.59
C PRO A 101 -41.36 32.77 -10.23
N LYS A 102 -42.67 32.98 -10.48
CA LYS A 102 -43.18 34.19 -11.14
C LYS A 102 -44.28 34.92 -10.35
N GLN A 103 -44.51 34.58 -9.09
CA GLN A 103 -45.53 35.25 -8.29
C GLN A 103 -45.24 35.14 -6.79
N VAL A 104 -45.68 36.14 -6.03
CA VAL A 104 -45.74 36.09 -4.56
C VAL A 104 -47.19 36.10 -4.14
N SER A 105 -47.62 35.09 -3.40
CA SER A 105 -49.00 34.98 -2.92
C SER A 105 -49.06 35.10 -1.41
N ILE A 106 -49.98 35.92 -0.91
CA ILE A 106 -50.16 36.17 0.52
C ILE A 106 -51.45 35.51 0.97
N TYR A 107 -51.34 34.67 1.99
CA TYR A 107 -52.43 33.89 2.54
C TYR A 107 -52.68 34.23 4.01
N SER A 108 -53.96 34.22 4.37
CA SER A 108 -54.42 34.30 5.76
C SER A 108 -54.94 32.94 6.19
N MET A 109 -54.47 32.46 7.34
CA MET A 109 -54.95 31.22 7.94
C MET A 109 -56.15 31.54 8.83
N THR A 110 -57.31 30.99 8.47
CA THR A 110 -58.56 31.18 9.20
C THR A 110 -59.02 29.86 9.81
N VAL A 111 -59.50 29.91 11.05
CA VAL A 111 -59.99 28.75 11.78
C VAL A 111 -61.51 28.76 11.74
N LYS A 112 -62.11 27.68 11.23
CA LYS A 112 -63.55 27.45 11.31
C LYS A 112 -63.80 26.43 12.42
N GLU A 113 -64.41 26.89 13.51
CA GLU A 113 -64.71 26.03 14.66
C GLU A 113 -65.76 24.97 14.30
N GLY A 114 -65.50 23.73 14.70
CA GLY A 114 -66.45 22.62 14.61
C GLY A 114 -66.87 22.14 16.01
N ALA A 115 -67.97 21.37 16.08
CA ALA A 115 -68.56 20.93 17.35
C ALA A 115 -67.68 19.97 18.19
N THR A 116 -66.62 19.39 17.60
CA THR A 116 -65.63 18.54 18.29
C THR A 116 -64.21 18.94 17.89
N LYS A 117 -63.18 18.50 18.63
CA LYS A 117 -61.76 18.80 18.34
C LYS A 117 -61.33 18.36 16.92
N HIS A 118 -61.95 17.30 16.37
CA HIS A 118 -61.71 16.83 14.99
C HIS A 118 -62.50 17.61 13.92
N GLY A 119 -63.44 18.47 14.32
CA GLY A 119 -64.24 19.29 13.42
C GLY A 119 -63.68 20.69 13.15
N ILE A 120 -62.57 21.07 13.79
CA ILE A 120 -61.89 22.34 13.56
C ILE A 120 -61.21 22.28 12.19
N GLN A 121 -61.67 23.10 11.25
CA GLN A 121 -61.10 23.17 9.90
C GLN A 121 -60.24 24.42 9.77
N TYR A 122 -58.99 24.23 9.36
CA TYR A 122 -58.11 25.33 9.02
C TYR A 122 -58.22 25.60 7.52
N LEU A 123 -58.50 26.84 7.16
CA LEU A 123 -58.67 27.27 5.78
C LEU A 123 -57.62 28.32 5.44
N LEU A 124 -56.87 28.06 4.37
CA LEU A 124 -55.88 28.98 3.84
C LEU A 124 -56.52 29.88 2.76
N LYS A 125 -56.92 31.09 3.16
CA LYS A 125 -57.57 32.08 2.30
C LYS A 125 -56.53 32.94 1.59
N LEU A 126 -56.60 33.01 0.26
CA LEU A 126 -55.77 33.94 -0.52
C LEU A 126 -56.26 35.38 -0.28
N MET A 127 -55.34 36.27 0.09
CA MET A 127 -55.63 37.69 0.28
C MET A 127 -55.38 38.48 -1.00
N TYR A 128 -54.16 38.35 -1.54
CA TYR A 128 -53.76 38.94 -2.82
C TYR A 128 -52.52 38.24 -3.37
N THR A 129 -52.26 38.43 -4.66
CA THR A 129 -51.09 37.87 -5.36
C THR A 129 -50.43 38.95 -6.20
N HIS A 130 -49.11 39.04 -6.12
CA HIS A 130 -48.28 39.87 -6.98
C HIS A 130 -47.67 39.04 -8.10
N SER A 131 -47.92 39.43 -9.35
CA SER A 131 -47.24 38.83 -10.51
C SER A 131 -45.84 39.44 -10.65
N LEU A 132 -44.82 38.59 -10.74
CA LEU A 132 -43.44 39.00 -10.97
C LEU A 132 -43.11 38.97 -12.46
N LYS A 133 -42.45 40.02 -12.95
CA LYS A 133 -42.01 40.11 -14.35
C LYS A 133 -40.81 39.19 -14.66
N ARG A 134 -40.01 38.88 -13.64
CA ARG A 134 -38.79 38.07 -13.71
C ARG A 134 -38.88 36.88 -12.78
N SER A 135 -38.06 35.86 -13.04
CA SER A 135 -37.98 34.70 -12.16
C SER A 135 -37.32 35.09 -10.83
N SER A 136 -37.97 34.78 -9.71
CA SER A 136 -37.45 35.03 -8.37
C SER A 136 -36.43 33.99 -7.93
N ALA A 137 -35.49 34.40 -7.09
CA ALA A 137 -34.55 33.54 -6.38
C ALA A 137 -34.99 33.33 -4.92
N ASN A 138 -35.10 34.43 -4.18
CA ASN A 138 -35.49 34.46 -2.77
C ASN A 138 -36.17 35.80 -2.44
N PHE A 139 -36.64 35.95 -1.21
CA PHE A 139 -37.18 37.21 -0.71
C PHE A 139 -36.89 37.41 0.78
N THR A 140 -37.03 38.64 1.23
CA THR A 140 -36.97 39.01 2.64
C THR A 140 -38.17 39.85 3.04
N ILE A 141 -38.58 39.74 4.30
CA ILE A 141 -39.70 40.47 4.87
C ILE A 141 -39.16 41.41 5.96
N GLY A 142 -39.66 42.64 5.99
CA GLY A 142 -39.38 43.54 7.10
C GLY A 142 -40.10 44.86 7.02
N HIS A 143 -39.95 45.64 8.07
CA HIS A 143 -40.51 46.98 8.18
C HIS A 143 -39.61 48.00 7.47
N PHE A 144 -39.60 47.99 6.13
CA PHE A 144 -38.74 48.88 5.34
C PHE A 144 -39.16 50.34 5.53
N GLY A 145 -38.20 51.26 5.61
CA GLY A 145 -38.48 52.68 5.84
C GLY A 145 -38.86 53.02 7.28
N GLY A 146 -38.70 52.08 8.22
CA GLY A 146 -39.01 52.30 9.64
C GLY A 146 -40.50 52.35 9.97
N THR A 147 -41.35 51.76 9.13
CA THR A 147 -42.79 51.66 9.39
C THR A 147 -43.07 50.88 10.67
N LEU A 148 -44.10 51.30 11.43
CA LEU A 148 -44.53 50.59 12.62
C LEU A 148 -45.67 49.65 12.26
N ASN A 149 -45.53 48.37 12.63
CA ASN A 149 -46.57 47.34 12.49
C ASN A 149 -47.00 46.99 11.06
N ARG A 150 -46.18 47.31 10.06
CA ARG A 150 -46.38 46.89 8.67
C ARG A 150 -45.11 46.23 8.19
N ASP A 151 -45.26 45.06 7.60
CA ASP A 151 -44.16 44.37 6.94
C ASP A 151 -44.35 44.47 5.42
N PHE A 152 -43.23 44.70 4.75
CA PHE A 152 -43.12 44.79 3.30
C PHE A 152 -42.23 43.66 2.79
N ILE A 153 -42.34 43.38 1.49
CA ILE A 153 -41.67 42.25 0.85
C ILE A 153 -40.66 42.79 -0.16
N CYS A 154 -39.43 42.31 -0.09
CA CYS A 154 -38.40 42.55 -1.10
C CYS A 154 -38.04 41.23 -1.76
N VAL A 155 -38.32 41.10 -3.05
CA VAL A 155 -38.05 39.91 -3.85
C VAL A 155 -36.79 40.13 -4.67
N GLN A 156 -35.83 39.21 -4.56
CA GLN A 156 -34.65 39.16 -5.40
C GLN A 156 -34.92 38.25 -6.61
N SER A 157 -34.64 38.75 -7.80
CA SER A 157 -34.69 37.94 -9.02
C SER A 157 -33.36 37.22 -9.30
N LEU A 158 -33.42 36.19 -10.16
CA LEU A 158 -32.23 35.43 -10.58
C LEU A 158 -31.17 36.26 -11.30
N ASP A 159 -31.51 37.44 -11.81
CA ASP A 159 -30.64 38.39 -12.52
C ASP A 159 -30.27 39.62 -11.67
N GLY A 160 -30.59 39.63 -10.38
CA GLY A 160 -30.11 40.65 -9.44
C GLY A 160 -30.96 41.91 -9.33
N MET A 161 -32.22 41.85 -9.77
CA MET A 161 -33.22 42.90 -9.56
C MET A 161 -33.89 42.70 -8.21
N LEU A 162 -33.92 43.76 -7.40
CA LEU A 162 -34.71 43.82 -6.17
C LEU A 162 -36.05 44.50 -6.47
N SER A 163 -37.15 43.81 -6.23
CA SER A 163 -38.51 44.32 -6.37
C SER A 163 -39.16 44.47 -5.01
N ILE A 164 -39.54 45.70 -4.64
CA ILE A 164 -40.12 46.02 -3.34
C ILE A 164 -41.63 46.17 -3.48
N PHE A 165 -42.37 45.50 -2.59
CA PHE A 165 -43.82 45.53 -2.50
C PHE A 165 -44.26 46.05 -1.13
N GLU A 166 -45.05 47.11 -1.13
CA GLU A 166 -45.70 47.67 0.06
C GLU A 166 -47.07 47.02 0.22
N GLN A 167 -47.12 45.85 0.87
CA GLN A 167 -48.36 45.08 1.08
C GLN A 167 -49.05 44.77 -0.26
N GLU A 168 -50.23 45.34 -0.51
CA GLU A 168 -51.02 45.12 -1.73
C GLU A 168 -50.52 45.90 -2.95
N SER A 169 -49.60 46.86 -2.79
CA SER A 169 -49.07 47.67 -3.90
C SER A 169 -47.61 47.33 -4.24
N PHE A 170 -47.28 47.43 -5.52
CA PHE A 170 -45.88 47.48 -5.96
C PHE A 170 -45.33 48.88 -5.70
N ALA A 171 -44.14 48.97 -5.10
CA ALA A 171 -43.51 50.25 -4.80
C ALA A 171 -42.51 50.66 -5.88
N PHE A 172 -41.41 49.92 -6.01
CA PHE A 172 -40.37 50.18 -7.02
C PHE A 172 -39.47 48.95 -7.21
N SER A 173 -38.57 49.05 -8.17
CA SER A 173 -37.55 48.02 -8.42
C SER A 173 -36.22 48.62 -8.81
N CYS A 174 -35.11 47.98 -8.43
CA CYS A 174 -33.76 48.44 -8.73
C CYS A 174 -32.80 47.27 -8.98
N PHE A 175 -31.66 47.52 -9.63
CA PHE A 175 -30.63 46.51 -9.90
C PHE A 175 -29.44 46.68 -8.97
N ILE A 176 -28.94 45.55 -8.44
CA ILE A 176 -27.68 45.50 -7.70
C ILE A 176 -26.51 45.62 -8.69
N SER A 177 -25.47 46.36 -8.32
CA SER A 177 -24.24 46.47 -9.13
C SER A 177 -23.43 45.17 -9.10
N VAL A 178 -22.86 44.77 -10.25
CA VAL A 178 -21.93 43.61 -10.36
C VAL A 178 -22.55 42.32 -9.82
N PHE A 179 -23.54 41.81 -10.55
CA PHE A 179 -24.30 40.62 -10.19
C PHE A 179 -24.05 39.49 -11.20
N LEU A 180 -23.85 38.26 -10.72
CA LEU A 180 -23.74 37.07 -11.56
C LEU A 180 -24.69 35.96 -11.06
N LEU A 181 -24.66 35.68 -9.76
CA LEU A 181 -25.54 34.72 -9.08
C LEU A 181 -26.22 35.36 -7.86
N PRO A 182 -27.48 34.98 -7.56
CA PRO A 182 -28.17 35.45 -6.35
C PRO A 182 -27.54 34.83 -5.09
N GLY A 183 -27.21 35.67 -4.13
CA GLY A 183 -26.86 35.25 -2.77
C GLY A 183 -28.04 35.36 -1.81
N PRO A 184 -27.89 34.89 -0.56
CA PRO A 184 -28.89 35.11 0.48
C PRO A 184 -29.12 36.61 0.74
N LEU A 185 -30.38 36.99 0.96
CA LEU A 185 -30.81 38.37 1.17
C LEU A 185 -31.53 38.50 2.52
N VAL A 186 -31.06 39.43 3.38
CA VAL A 186 -31.69 39.71 4.68
C VAL A 186 -31.82 41.21 4.93
N TYR A 187 -32.84 41.59 5.67
CA TYR A 187 -33.08 42.97 6.10
C TYR A 187 -32.66 43.22 7.55
N VAL A 188 -31.92 44.30 7.78
CA VAL A 188 -31.50 44.78 9.11
C VAL A 188 -32.36 45.96 9.53
N ARG A 189 -33.23 45.74 10.52
CA ARG A 189 -34.22 46.72 10.96
C ARG A 189 -33.62 48.04 11.48
N LYS A 190 -32.54 47.97 12.27
CA LYS A 190 -31.98 49.15 12.94
C LYS A 190 -31.39 50.18 11.96
N THR A 191 -30.70 49.71 10.93
CA THR A 191 -30.07 50.57 9.92
C THR A 191 -30.94 50.77 8.68
N ASP A 192 -32.13 50.17 8.64
CA ASP A 192 -33.03 50.17 7.48
C ASP A 192 -32.27 49.81 6.19
N SER A 193 -31.59 48.66 6.23
CA SER A 193 -30.64 48.25 5.20
C SER A 193 -30.81 46.78 4.82
N PHE A 194 -30.55 46.48 3.55
CA PHE A 194 -30.54 45.14 2.98
C PHE A 194 -29.10 44.66 2.89
N VAL A 195 -28.86 43.43 3.32
CA VAL A 195 -27.55 42.79 3.28
C VAL A 195 -27.66 41.58 2.37
N THR A 196 -26.78 41.51 1.38
CA THR A 196 -26.71 40.41 0.42
C THR A 196 -25.26 40.05 0.16
N SER A 197 -25.02 38.79 -0.18
CA SER A 197 -23.72 38.35 -0.72
C SER A 197 -23.72 38.44 -2.24
N GLY A 198 -22.62 38.91 -2.83
CA GLY A 198 -22.39 38.92 -4.27
C GLY A 198 -21.39 37.83 -4.70
N SER A 199 -21.36 37.51 -6.00
CA SER A 199 -20.47 36.49 -6.56
C SER A 199 -18.97 36.85 -6.53
N ASN A 200 -18.64 38.10 -6.17
CA ASN A 200 -17.28 38.56 -5.91
C ASN A 200 -16.79 38.24 -4.49
N TRP A 201 -17.56 37.47 -3.71
CA TRP A 201 -17.30 37.14 -2.30
C TRP A 201 -17.25 38.36 -1.36
N TYR A 202 -17.98 39.42 -1.72
CA TYR A 202 -18.26 40.53 -0.82
C TYR A 202 -19.64 40.38 -0.22
N ILE A 203 -19.76 40.64 1.07
CA ILE A 203 -21.04 40.96 1.69
C ILE A 203 -21.26 42.47 1.51
N GLN A 204 -22.41 42.84 0.94
CA GLN A 204 -22.73 44.21 0.58
C GLN A 204 -24.00 44.65 1.29
N CYS A 205 -23.97 45.88 1.80
CA CYS A 205 -25.10 46.48 2.50
C CYS A 205 -25.67 47.66 1.70
N PHE A 206 -26.98 47.68 1.51
CA PHE A 206 -27.72 48.69 0.76
C PHE A 206 -28.82 49.31 1.63
N LYS A 207 -28.69 50.59 1.95
CA LYS A 207 -29.75 51.33 2.67
C LYS A 207 -31.02 51.43 1.84
N TYR A 208 -32.18 51.25 2.46
CA TYR A 208 -33.48 51.33 1.80
C TYR A 208 -33.67 52.64 1.03
N LYS A 209 -33.32 53.78 1.63
CA LYS A 209 -33.40 55.10 0.98
C LYS A 209 -32.62 55.17 -0.34
N LYS A 210 -31.41 54.59 -0.40
CA LYS A 210 -30.59 54.56 -1.62
C LYS A 210 -31.22 53.69 -2.71
N LEU A 211 -31.84 52.57 -2.31
CA LEU A 211 -32.57 51.69 -3.22
C LEU A 211 -33.82 52.40 -3.77
N TYR A 212 -34.58 53.09 -2.90
CA TYR A 212 -35.76 53.87 -3.27
C TYR A 212 -35.44 54.96 -4.28
N ASP A 213 -34.39 55.76 -4.01
CA ASP A 213 -33.95 56.84 -4.91
C ASP A 213 -33.52 56.30 -6.28
N ALA A 214 -32.82 55.16 -6.31
CA ALA A 214 -32.40 54.53 -7.56
C ALA A 214 -33.56 53.93 -8.35
N GLY A 215 -34.56 53.35 -7.67
CA GLY A 215 -35.75 52.79 -8.30
C GLY A 215 -36.60 53.85 -9.01
N HIS A 216 -36.80 55.01 -8.38
CA HIS A 216 -37.59 56.11 -8.96
C HIS A 216 -36.89 56.88 -10.08
N GLN A 217 -35.56 56.79 -10.16
CA GLN A 217 -34.78 57.37 -11.27
C GLN A 217 -34.79 56.46 -12.52
N SER A 218 -35.29 55.22 -12.42
CA SER A 218 -35.46 54.33 -13.56
C SER A 218 -36.83 54.56 -14.22
N PRO A 219 -36.92 54.90 -15.52
CA PRO A 219 -38.18 55.25 -16.14
C PRO A 219 -39.12 54.03 -16.28
N GLU A 220 -40.36 54.18 -15.80
CA GLU A 220 -41.42 53.15 -15.78
C GLU A 220 -42.00 52.75 -17.15
N LYS A 221 -41.30 52.94 -18.28
CA LYS A 221 -41.86 52.56 -19.60
C LYS A 221 -40.89 51.77 -20.47
N GLY A 222 -41.04 50.46 -20.44
CA GLY A 222 -40.97 49.61 -21.64
C GLY A 222 -39.62 49.44 -22.35
N SER A 223 -38.49 49.90 -21.82
CA SER A 223 -37.17 49.62 -22.40
C SER A 223 -36.36 48.66 -21.53
N SER A 224 -35.85 47.61 -22.17
CA SER A 224 -34.84 46.66 -21.70
C SER A 224 -33.46 47.31 -21.47
N SER A 225 -33.43 48.50 -20.86
CA SER A 225 -32.23 49.24 -20.53
C SER A 225 -31.97 49.14 -19.03
N ALA A 226 -30.83 48.55 -18.67
CA ALA A 226 -30.36 48.38 -17.30
C ALA A 226 -30.58 49.65 -16.46
N GLY A 227 -31.37 49.52 -15.39
CA GLY A 227 -31.52 50.58 -14.40
C GLY A 227 -30.15 50.94 -13.80
N LYS A 228 -29.99 52.18 -13.34
CA LYS A 228 -28.75 52.66 -12.71
C LYS A 228 -28.41 51.76 -11.51
N SER A 229 -27.25 51.11 -11.57
CA SER A 229 -26.81 50.16 -10.55
C SER A 229 -26.57 50.85 -9.21
N VAL A 230 -27.10 50.29 -8.12
CA VAL A 230 -26.97 50.88 -6.78
C VAL A 230 -25.59 50.59 -6.19
N ILE A 231 -24.96 51.61 -5.60
CA ILE A 231 -23.68 51.49 -4.88
C ILE A 231 -23.95 51.08 -3.43
N SER A 232 -23.15 50.16 -2.90
CA SER A 232 -23.22 49.72 -1.50
C SER A 232 -22.88 50.87 -0.53
N ASP A 233 -23.41 50.78 0.69
CA ASP A 233 -23.06 51.68 1.79
C ASP A 233 -21.74 51.28 2.45
N TRP A 234 -21.60 49.97 2.64
CA TRP A 234 -20.36 49.33 3.02
C TRP A 234 -20.32 47.94 2.41
N ASP A 235 -19.11 47.43 2.20
CA ASP A 235 -18.81 46.10 1.73
C ASP A 235 -17.72 45.47 2.60
N PHE A 236 -17.77 44.14 2.73
CA PHE A 236 -16.76 43.39 3.48
C PHE A 236 -16.39 42.13 2.71
N GLN A 237 -15.09 41.90 2.51
CA GLN A 237 -14.56 40.80 1.72
C GLN A 237 -14.49 39.51 2.56
N LEU A 238 -15.25 38.49 2.18
CA LEU A 238 -15.30 37.19 2.86
C LEU A 238 -14.27 36.19 2.30
N ASN A 239 -13.94 36.30 1.01
CA ASN A 239 -13.09 35.35 0.25
C ASN A 239 -13.67 33.93 0.14
N GLU A 240 -14.97 33.75 0.39
CA GLU A 240 -15.68 32.49 0.19
C GLU A 240 -17.17 32.73 -0.14
N GLY A 241 -17.84 31.68 -0.61
CA GLY A 241 -19.29 31.68 -0.82
C GLY A 241 -20.05 31.73 0.50
N VAL A 242 -21.25 32.34 0.48
CA VAL A 242 -22.16 32.41 1.63
C VAL A 242 -23.33 31.47 1.41
N ILE A 243 -23.56 30.59 2.38
CA ILE A 243 -24.66 29.63 2.37
C ILE A 243 -25.93 30.31 2.87
N GLU A 244 -25.89 30.83 4.11
CA GLU A 244 -27.05 31.41 4.79
C GLU A 244 -26.64 32.66 5.58
N LEU A 245 -27.59 33.60 5.70
CA LEU A 245 -27.48 34.82 6.49
C LEU A 245 -28.56 34.82 7.57
N ASN A 246 -28.20 35.25 8.78
CA ASN A 246 -29.15 35.41 9.87
C ASN A 246 -28.88 36.72 10.63
N VAL A 247 -29.94 37.48 10.91
CA VAL A 247 -29.84 38.74 11.65
C VAL A 247 -30.43 38.56 13.04
N LEU A 248 -29.65 38.89 14.06
CA LEU A 248 -30.05 38.82 15.46
C LEU A 248 -30.06 40.18 16.12
N GLU A 249 -31.09 40.41 16.94
CA GLU A 249 -31.15 41.51 17.89
C GLU A 249 -30.57 41.05 19.23
N LEU A 250 -29.41 41.58 19.62
CA LEU A 250 -28.77 41.28 20.90
C LEU A 250 -29.36 42.11 22.04
N SER A 251 -29.68 43.35 21.73
CA SER A 251 -30.34 44.32 22.60
C SER A 251 -31.10 45.30 21.72
N THR A 252 -31.97 46.13 22.32
CA THR A 252 -32.67 47.21 21.60
C THR A 252 -31.73 48.17 20.85
N LYS A 253 -30.42 48.16 21.16
CA LYS A 253 -29.40 49.02 20.55
C LYS A 253 -28.40 48.29 19.67
N GLU A 254 -28.28 46.97 19.73
CA GLU A 254 -27.24 46.21 19.01
C GLU A 254 -27.84 45.08 18.18
N TYR A 255 -27.57 45.12 16.89
CA TYR A 255 -27.88 44.07 15.94
C TYR A 255 -26.57 43.47 15.41
N VAL A 256 -26.64 42.21 15.03
CA VAL A 256 -25.52 41.44 14.50
C VAL A 256 -26.00 40.64 13.32
N ILE A 257 -25.19 40.65 12.27
CA ILE A 257 -25.35 39.85 11.07
C ILE A 257 -24.41 38.66 11.20
N LEU A 258 -25.00 37.48 11.27
CA LEU A 258 -24.27 36.22 11.24
C LEU A 258 -24.28 35.68 9.82
N ILE A 259 -23.12 35.22 9.40
CA ILE A 259 -22.85 34.79 8.04
C ILE A 259 -22.22 33.42 8.12
N LEU A 260 -22.90 32.42 7.56
CA LEU A 260 -22.33 31.10 7.38
C LEU A 260 -21.73 31.03 5.98
N GLY A 261 -20.41 31.00 5.90
CA GLY A 261 -19.67 30.68 4.70
C GLY A 261 -19.44 29.17 4.56
N GLU A 262 -18.79 28.77 3.47
CA GLU A 262 -18.41 27.38 3.22
C GLU A 262 -17.38 26.83 4.22
N LYS A 263 -16.56 27.69 4.85
CA LYS A 263 -15.52 27.27 5.80
C LYS A 263 -15.50 28.11 7.07
N ASN A 264 -16.05 29.31 7.09
CA ASN A 264 -16.05 30.16 8.27
C ASN A 264 -17.44 30.64 8.67
N LEU A 265 -17.62 30.82 9.97
CA LEU A 265 -18.75 31.52 10.56
C LEU A 265 -18.31 32.93 10.95
N TYR A 266 -18.91 33.95 10.33
CA TYR A 266 -18.64 35.36 10.63
C TYR A 266 -19.77 35.97 11.45
N CYS A 267 -19.39 36.92 12.28
CA CYS A 267 -20.28 37.75 13.06
C CYS A 267 -19.88 39.20 12.81
N ILE A 268 -20.74 39.96 12.13
CA ILE A 268 -20.49 41.35 11.72
C ILE A 268 -21.55 42.25 12.38
N ASN A 269 -21.14 43.46 12.78
CA ASN A 269 -22.07 44.49 13.27
C ASN A 269 -22.79 45.19 12.13
N ASP A 270 -23.83 45.96 12.46
CA ASP A 270 -24.63 46.76 11.51
C ASP A 270 -23.82 47.72 10.62
N TRP A 271 -22.63 48.12 11.06
CA TRP A 271 -21.72 49.03 10.34
C TRP A 271 -20.63 48.33 9.52
N GLY A 272 -20.72 47.00 9.33
CA GLY A 272 -19.74 46.24 8.55
C GLY A 272 -18.44 45.90 9.28
N LYS A 273 -18.37 46.09 10.61
CA LYS A 273 -17.21 45.72 11.42
C LYS A 273 -17.33 44.28 11.93
N LEU A 274 -16.30 43.48 11.70
CA LEU A 274 -16.20 42.10 12.21
C LEU A 274 -16.12 42.10 13.74
N LYS A 275 -17.04 41.40 14.41
CA LYS A 275 -17.00 41.09 15.86
C LYS A 275 -16.13 39.88 16.12
N PHE A 276 -16.39 38.78 15.42
CA PHE A 276 -15.56 37.58 15.47
C PHE A 276 -15.70 36.76 14.19
N ILE A 277 -14.70 35.91 13.96
CA ILE A 277 -14.70 34.88 12.94
C ILE A 277 -14.34 33.55 13.61
N LYS A 278 -15.04 32.48 13.22
CA LYS A 278 -14.71 31.11 13.60
C LYS A 278 -14.48 30.30 12.33
N ARG A 279 -13.23 29.86 12.14
CA ARG A 279 -12.91 28.85 11.13
C ARG A 279 -13.47 27.51 11.56
N LEU A 280 -14.17 26.85 10.66
CA LEU A 280 -14.76 25.53 10.82
C LEU A 280 -13.83 24.52 10.12
N ASP A 281 -13.45 23.47 10.83
CA ASP A 281 -12.61 22.40 10.28
C ASP A 281 -13.44 21.33 9.53
N TYR A 282 -14.69 21.67 9.21
CA TYR A 282 -15.68 20.84 8.54
C TYR A 282 -16.52 21.72 7.60
N SER A 283 -17.13 21.11 6.58
CA SER A 283 -18.11 21.77 5.71
C SER A 283 -19.45 21.95 6.46
N PRO A 284 -19.93 23.17 6.68
CA PRO A 284 -21.24 23.40 7.25
C PRO A 284 -22.34 23.29 6.17
N LEU A 285 -23.52 22.81 6.55
CA LEU A 285 -24.68 22.71 5.65
C LEU A 285 -25.70 23.81 5.90
N CYS A 286 -26.15 23.96 7.14
CA CYS A 286 -27.11 24.96 7.55
C CYS A 286 -26.82 25.44 8.98
N PHE A 287 -27.36 26.60 9.34
CA PHE A 287 -27.24 27.07 10.72
C PHE A 287 -28.48 27.83 11.20
N THR A 288 -28.64 27.85 12.51
CA THR A 288 -29.58 28.77 13.15
C THR A 288 -28.91 29.42 14.34
N SER A 289 -29.27 30.66 14.59
CA SER A 289 -28.71 31.43 15.68
C SER A 289 -29.80 32.04 16.52
N PHE A 290 -29.52 32.19 17.81
CA PHE A 290 -30.43 32.77 18.78
C PHE A 290 -29.63 33.45 19.88
N THR A 291 -30.29 34.31 20.66
CA THR A 291 -29.69 35.02 21.77
C THR A 291 -30.08 34.37 23.10
N LEU A 292 -29.10 34.20 23.99
CA LEU A 292 -29.30 33.71 25.35
C LEU A 292 -28.50 34.61 26.30
N ASP A 293 -29.17 35.34 27.19
CA ASP A 293 -28.54 36.23 28.18
C ASP A 293 -27.45 37.13 27.56
N THR A 294 -27.77 37.81 26.45
CA THR A 294 -26.88 38.67 25.62
C THR A 294 -25.79 37.96 24.80
N ASN A 295 -25.58 36.66 24.99
CA ASN A 295 -24.64 35.89 24.18
C ASN A 295 -25.28 35.41 22.88
N VAL A 296 -24.48 35.42 21.81
CA VAL A 296 -24.86 34.80 20.53
C VAL A 296 -24.61 33.30 20.62
N MET A 297 -25.68 32.52 20.50
CA MET A 297 -25.62 31.08 20.36
C MET A 297 -25.84 30.70 18.90
N ASN A 298 -24.91 29.94 18.33
CA ASN A 298 -24.97 29.46 16.95
C ASN A 298 -25.06 27.93 16.97
N ILE A 299 -26.01 27.38 16.23
CA ILE A 299 -26.15 25.96 16.00
C ILE A 299 -25.79 25.72 14.54
N VAL A 300 -24.67 25.07 14.30
CA VAL A 300 -24.16 24.76 12.96
C VAL A 300 -24.22 23.26 12.74
N VAL A 301 -24.70 22.83 11.57
CA VAL A 301 -24.70 21.42 11.19
C VAL A 301 -23.55 21.14 10.25
N SER A 302 -22.78 20.08 10.54
CA SER A 302 -21.73 19.58 9.65
C SER A 302 -22.27 18.57 8.64
N GLU A 303 -21.57 18.45 7.51
CA GLU A 303 -21.75 17.37 6.52
C GLU A 303 -21.55 15.95 7.12
N THR A 304 -20.96 15.85 8.31
CA THR A 304 -20.75 14.58 9.02
C THR A 304 -21.90 14.19 9.97
N ASN A 305 -23.11 14.74 9.78
CA ASN A 305 -24.27 14.50 10.64
C ASN A 305 -24.02 14.89 12.10
N THR A 306 -23.36 16.01 12.35
CA THR A 306 -23.21 16.51 13.73
C THR A 306 -23.73 17.93 13.86
N VAL A 307 -24.49 18.18 14.93
CA VAL A 307 -24.91 19.51 15.36
C VAL A 307 -23.90 20.04 16.36
N LEU A 308 -23.34 21.21 16.08
CA LEU A 308 -22.39 21.89 16.94
C LEU A 308 -23.00 23.19 17.46
N VAL A 309 -23.10 23.30 18.78
CA VAL A 309 -23.63 24.48 19.48
C VAL A 309 -22.46 25.33 19.96
N TYR A 310 -22.27 26.49 19.36
CA TYR A 310 -21.27 27.48 19.73
C TYR A 310 -21.87 28.62 20.55
N GLN A 311 -21.16 29.02 21.60
CA GLN A 311 -21.31 30.33 22.20
C GLN A 311 -20.22 31.24 21.64
N ASN A 312 -20.60 32.21 20.81
CA ASN A 312 -19.69 33.01 19.98
C ASN A 312 -18.77 32.10 19.14
N THR A 313 -17.51 31.92 19.57
CA THR A 313 -16.50 31.06 18.92
C THR A 313 -16.22 29.75 19.68
N THR A 314 -16.74 29.61 20.91
CA THR A 314 -16.47 28.48 21.80
C THR A 314 -17.51 27.37 21.62
N LEU A 315 -17.07 26.14 21.37
CA LEU A 315 -17.98 24.99 21.28
C LEU A 315 -18.48 24.62 22.67
N LYS A 316 -19.80 24.60 22.86
CA LYS A 316 -20.45 24.24 24.12
C LYS A 316 -21.05 22.84 24.10
N TRP A 317 -21.57 22.42 22.95
CA TRP A 317 -22.18 21.12 22.80
C TRP A 317 -21.96 20.56 21.40
N SER A 318 -21.87 19.24 21.28
CA SER A 318 -21.88 18.53 20.01
C SER A 318 -22.76 17.30 20.14
N ALA A 319 -23.62 17.06 19.15
CA ALA A 319 -24.47 15.88 19.12
C ALA A 319 -24.60 15.31 17.71
N LYS A 320 -24.61 13.99 17.60
CA LYS A 320 -24.84 13.29 16.34
C LYS A 320 -26.33 13.32 15.95
N LEU A 321 -26.59 13.62 14.68
CA LEU A 321 -27.88 13.54 14.01
C LEU A 321 -28.13 12.16 13.41
N HIS A 322 -29.40 11.85 13.17
CA HIS A 322 -29.83 10.63 12.49
C HIS A 322 -29.65 10.70 10.97
N PHE A 323 -29.75 11.89 10.37
CA PHE A 323 -29.66 12.15 8.93
C PHE A 323 -29.10 13.56 8.66
N LEU A 324 -28.80 13.87 7.39
CA LEU A 324 -28.23 15.16 6.94
C LEU A 324 -29.35 16.17 6.70
N PRO A 325 -29.46 17.26 7.50
CA PRO A 325 -30.49 18.25 7.28
C PRO A 325 -30.01 19.36 6.35
N ILE A 326 -30.91 19.81 5.48
CA ILE A 326 -30.72 21.00 4.64
C ILE A 326 -31.15 22.29 5.36
N ASN A 327 -32.03 22.18 6.35
CA ASN A 327 -32.46 23.32 7.17
C ASN A 327 -32.62 22.90 8.64
N ILE A 328 -32.19 23.77 9.54
CA ILE A 328 -32.37 23.65 10.99
C ILE A 328 -32.99 24.94 11.55
N LYS A 329 -34.02 24.83 12.37
CA LYS A 329 -34.60 25.95 13.13
C LYS A 329 -34.87 25.55 14.58
N ARG A 330 -34.93 26.55 15.45
CA ARG A 330 -35.31 26.39 16.86
C ARG A 330 -36.78 26.74 17.04
N ALA A 331 -37.58 25.82 17.57
CA ALA A 331 -39.02 25.99 17.80
C ALA A 331 -39.37 25.92 19.29
N ASN A 332 -40.44 26.62 19.67
CA ASN A 332 -41.11 26.47 20.95
C ASN A 332 -42.44 25.74 20.73
N LEU A 333 -42.39 24.42 20.89
CA LEU A 333 -43.56 23.56 20.81
C LEU A 333 -44.37 23.67 22.11
N TRP A 334 -45.63 23.23 22.06
CA TRP A 334 -46.49 23.18 23.24
C TRP A 334 -45.83 22.30 24.32
N ASN A 335 -45.56 22.86 25.49
CA ASN A 335 -44.81 22.25 26.62
C ASN A 335 -43.29 22.01 26.42
N LEU A 336 -42.69 22.31 25.27
CA LEU A 336 -41.24 22.13 25.03
C LEU A 336 -40.62 23.35 24.34
N LYS A 337 -39.87 24.15 25.11
CA LYS A 337 -39.14 25.31 24.59
C LYS A 337 -37.78 24.92 24.03
N GLY A 338 -37.42 25.49 22.89
CA GLY A 338 -36.09 25.32 22.28
C GLY A 338 -35.85 23.94 21.66
N CYS A 339 -36.88 23.30 21.13
CA CYS A 339 -36.76 22.10 20.32
C CYS A 339 -36.05 22.42 19.00
N LEU A 340 -35.24 21.50 18.49
CA LEU A 340 -34.60 21.61 17.18
C LEU A 340 -35.49 20.95 16.15
N VAL A 341 -35.87 21.70 15.12
CA VAL A 341 -36.60 21.19 13.97
C VAL A 341 -35.61 21.10 12.82
N ILE A 342 -35.46 19.91 12.26
CA ILE A 342 -34.55 19.60 11.17
C ILE A 342 -35.32 19.01 10.00
N LEU A 343 -34.98 19.44 8.78
CA LEU A 343 -35.59 18.99 7.54
C LEU A 343 -34.50 18.45 6.60
N SER A 344 -34.74 17.27 6.01
CA SER A 344 -33.93 16.70 4.93
C SER A 344 -34.38 17.21 3.57
N ASP A 345 -33.47 17.13 2.60
CA ASP A 345 -33.77 17.23 1.17
C ASP A 345 -34.83 16.22 0.68
N GLU A 346 -34.86 15.00 1.22
CA GLU A 346 -35.83 13.94 0.93
C GLU A 346 -37.21 14.15 1.61
N GLY A 347 -37.38 15.20 2.42
CA GLY A 347 -38.65 15.48 3.09
C GLY A 347 -38.85 14.82 4.46
N ARG A 348 -37.79 14.24 5.04
CA ARG A 348 -37.80 13.83 6.44
C ARG A 348 -37.74 15.04 7.37
N LEU A 349 -38.80 15.27 8.12
CA LEU A 349 -38.93 16.34 9.10
C LEU A 349 -38.87 15.75 10.51
N GLU A 350 -37.93 16.19 11.34
CA GLU A 350 -37.75 15.68 12.71
C GLU A 350 -37.64 16.82 13.72
N CYS A 351 -38.37 16.69 14.82
CA CYS A 351 -38.22 17.51 16.02
C CYS A 351 -37.42 16.74 17.05
N CYS A 352 -36.27 17.27 17.46
CA CYS A 352 -35.35 16.60 18.36
C CYS A 352 -34.87 17.52 19.51
N TYR A 353 -34.32 16.88 20.55
CA TYR A 353 -33.58 17.54 21.63
C TYR A 353 -32.21 16.90 21.82
N LEU A 354 -31.34 17.59 22.54
CA LEU A 354 -29.97 17.15 22.80
C LEU A 354 -29.94 16.15 23.96
N GLY A 355 -29.43 14.95 23.74
CA GLY A 355 -29.32 13.92 24.76
C GLY A 355 -28.17 14.16 25.74
N THR A 356 -28.47 14.17 27.04
CA THR A 356 -27.53 14.56 28.11
C THR A 356 -27.14 13.43 29.05
N GLN A 357 -27.70 12.21 28.91
CA GLN A 357 -27.45 11.13 29.86
C GLN A 357 -26.18 10.36 29.47
N PRO A 358 -25.08 10.47 30.26
CA PRO A 358 -23.87 9.69 30.06
C PRO A 358 -24.17 8.21 30.28
N SER A 359 -23.65 7.35 29.41
CA SER A 359 -23.61 5.92 29.67
C SER A 359 -22.40 5.60 30.53
N LEU A 360 -22.59 4.86 31.63
CA LEU A 360 -21.54 3.99 32.13
C LEU A 360 -21.32 2.91 31.07
N PHE A 361 -20.08 2.72 30.63
CA PHE A 361 -19.71 1.69 29.67
C PHE A 361 -19.81 0.32 30.36
N VAL A 362 -21.03 -0.14 30.60
CA VAL A 362 -21.31 -1.50 31.04
C VAL A 362 -21.45 -2.30 29.75
N ALA A 363 -20.50 -3.22 29.52
CA ALA A 363 -20.67 -4.19 28.45
C ALA A 363 -22.09 -4.76 28.56
N PRO A 364 -22.88 -4.78 27.48
CA PRO A 364 -24.16 -5.49 27.49
C PRO A 364 -23.89 -6.85 28.12
N PRO A 365 -24.69 -7.33 29.10
CA PRO A 365 -24.47 -8.66 29.63
C PRO A 365 -24.43 -9.60 28.43
N LEU A 366 -23.26 -10.18 28.18
CA LEU A 366 -23.08 -11.16 27.12
C LEU A 366 -24.19 -12.17 27.35
N SER A 367 -25.09 -12.33 26.39
CA SER A 367 -25.81 -13.58 26.31
C SER A 367 -24.71 -14.62 26.16
N TYR A 368 -24.34 -15.29 27.25
CA TYR A 368 -23.44 -16.41 27.20
C TYR A 368 -24.12 -17.43 26.28
N GLN A 369 -23.74 -17.45 25.00
CA GLN A 369 -23.62 -18.74 24.36
C GLN A 369 -22.48 -19.39 25.14
N GLU A 370 -22.83 -20.34 26.01
CA GLU A 370 -21.85 -21.17 26.69
C GLU A 370 -20.89 -21.69 25.62
N LEU A 371 -19.63 -21.25 25.68
CA LEU A 371 -18.59 -21.83 24.85
C LEU A 371 -18.53 -23.31 25.21
N ASP A 372 -18.69 -24.17 24.21
CA ASP A 372 -18.65 -25.61 24.36
C ASP A 372 -17.21 -26.05 24.71
N PHE A 373 -16.92 -26.07 26.01
CA PHE A 373 -15.59 -26.37 26.54
C PHE A 373 -15.09 -27.77 26.14
N GLU A 374 -16.01 -28.71 25.88
CA GLU A 374 -15.64 -30.05 25.41
C GLU A 374 -15.12 -30.03 23.97
N LYS A 375 -15.76 -29.27 23.07
CA LYS A 375 -15.25 -29.08 21.70
C LYS A 375 -13.90 -28.35 21.70
N ALA A 376 -13.76 -27.33 22.53
CA ALA A 376 -12.49 -26.61 22.65
C ALA A 376 -11.37 -27.48 23.22
N GLU A 377 -11.65 -28.32 24.21
CA GLU A 377 -10.64 -29.21 24.82
C GLU A 377 -10.23 -30.34 23.86
N THR A 378 -11.18 -30.91 23.12
CA THR A 378 -10.87 -31.93 22.10
C THR A 378 -10.04 -31.36 20.95
N GLU A 379 -10.34 -30.15 20.48
CA GLU A 379 -9.54 -29.45 19.46
C GLU A 379 -8.12 -29.13 19.98
N LEU A 380 -8.01 -28.61 21.21
CA LEU A 380 -6.72 -28.28 21.82
C LEU A 380 -5.86 -29.53 22.07
N ALA A 381 -6.48 -30.65 22.46
CA ALA A 381 -5.80 -31.93 22.57
C ALA A 381 -5.30 -32.45 21.22
N MET A 382 -6.10 -32.31 20.16
CA MET A 382 -5.68 -32.66 18.79
C MET A 382 -4.51 -31.77 18.31
N LEU A 383 -4.60 -30.46 18.49
CA LEU A 383 -3.52 -29.52 18.11
C LEU A 383 -2.24 -29.75 18.92
N ASN A 384 -2.33 -30.02 20.22
CA ASN A 384 -1.17 -30.36 21.05
C ASN A 384 -0.53 -31.69 20.66
N LYS A 385 -1.35 -32.65 20.19
CA LYS A 385 -0.82 -33.90 19.66
C LYS A 385 -0.04 -33.64 18.37
N ILE A 386 -0.61 -32.88 17.43
CA ILE A 386 0.09 -32.48 16.19
C ILE A 386 1.38 -31.71 16.50
N ALA A 387 1.37 -30.79 17.46
CA ALA A 387 2.56 -30.02 17.86
C ALA A 387 3.66 -30.88 18.52
N LYS A 388 3.27 -31.89 19.31
CA LYS A 388 4.22 -32.86 19.90
C LYS A 388 4.75 -33.82 18.86
N ASP A 389 3.91 -34.25 17.92
CA ASP A 389 4.32 -35.10 16.80
C ASP A 389 5.29 -34.33 15.89
N LEU A 390 5.05 -33.04 15.60
CA LEU A 390 5.98 -32.18 14.86
C LEU A 390 7.33 -31.98 15.56
N ASN A 391 7.35 -31.82 16.89
CA ASN A 391 8.59 -31.68 17.67
C ASN A 391 9.39 -33.00 17.80
N ASN A 392 8.73 -34.16 17.70
CA ASN A 392 9.39 -35.46 17.79
C ASN A 392 9.80 -36.02 16.40
N ASP A 393 9.09 -35.63 15.33
CA ASP A 393 9.29 -36.08 13.94
C ASP A 393 9.75 -34.93 13.01
N GLU A 394 10.75 -34.12 13.40
CA GLU A 394 11.41 -33.14 12.50
C GLU A 394 12.02 -33.79 11.23
N LEU A 395 12.00 -35.12 11.11
CA LEU A 395 12.53 -35.87 9.97
C LEU A 395 11.47 -36.54 9.06
N LYS A 396 10.16 -36.50 9.34
CA LYS A 396 9.18 -37.33 8.59
C LYS A 396 8.04 -36.63 7.84
N LEU A 397 7.58 -35.43 8.21
CA LEU A 397 6.65 -34.68 7.33
C LEU A 397 7.34 -34.10 6.07
N SER A 398 8.67 -34.04 6.09
CA SER A 398 9.56 -33.72 4.97
C SER A 398 10.03 -34.97 4.19
N SER A 399 9.73 -36.19 4.66
CA SER A 399 10.25 -37.42 4.05
C SER A 399 9.28 -38.15 3.13
N ASP A 400 8.13 -37.56 2.78
CA ASP A 400 7.44 -38.04 1.59
C ASP A 400 8.29 -37.57 0.39
N PRO A 401 8.94 -38.50 -0.34
CA PRO A 401 9.77 -38.10 -1.47
C PRO A 401 8.87 -37.33 -2.42
N THR A 402 9.29 -36.12 -2.80
CA THR A 402 8.53 -35.22 -3.69
C THR A 402 8.11 -35.93 -4.99
N GLU A 403 8.83 -36.98 -5.38
CA GLU A 403 8.51 -37.90 -6.48
C GLU A 403 7.14 -38.60 -6.36
N LYS A 404 6.55 -38.68 -5.16
CA LYS A 404 5.18 -39.17 -4.95
C LYS A 404 4.12 -38.26 -5.58
N TYR A 405 4.37 -36.96 -5.67
CA TYR A 405 3.41 -35.99 -6.21
C TYR A 405 3.46 -35.92 -7.74
N PHE A 406 4.67 -36.02 -8.32
CA PHE A 406 4.86 -36.09 -9.77
C PHE A 406 6.25 -36.65 -10.11
N SER A 407 6.37 -37.28 -11.28
CA SER A 407 7.68 -37.68 -11.84
C SER A 407 8.11 -36.71 -12.94
N MET A 408 9.34 -36.21 -12.87
CA MET A 408 9.97 -35.40 -13.92
C MET A 408 11.06 -36.21 -14.62
N ASN A 409 11.01 -36.27 -15.95
CA ASN A 409 12.07 -36.85 -16.78
C ASN A 409 12.63 -35.79 -17.73
N LEU A 410 13.94 -35.77 -17.87
CA LEU A 410 14.67 -34.80 -18.69
C LEU A 410 15.26 -35.52 -19.90
N PHE A 411 14.97 -35.03 -21.10
CA PHE A 411 15.50 -35.57 -22.35
C PHE A 411 16.20 -34.46 -23.14
N VAL A 412 17.47 -34.66 -23.44
CA VAL A 412 18.27 -33.75 -24.24
C VAL A 412 18.32 -34.29 -25.67
N ASP A 413 17.94 -33.46 -26.65
CA ASP A 413 18.04 -33.81 -28.07
C ASP A 413 19.52 -33.94 -28.47
N PRO A 414 19.98 -35.11 -28.95
CA PRO A 414 21.37 -35.31 -29.34
C PRO A 414 21.74 -34.53 -30.61
N GLU A 415 20.77 -34.17 -31.46
CA GLU A 415 21.01 -33.40 -32.68
C GLU A 415 20.96 -31.90 -32.39
N LEU A 416 22.09 -31.22 -32.62
CA LEU A 416 22.18 -29.78 -32.49
C LEU A 416 21.55 -29.07 -33.69
N LYS A 417 20.76 -28.03 -33.41
CA LYS A 417 20.10 -27.19 -34.43
C LYS A 417 20.82 -25.85 -34.54
N THR A 418 20.72 -25.16 -35.66
CA THR A 418 21.23 -23.78 -35.78
C THR A 418 20.46 -22.85 -34.86
N CYS A 419 21.14 -22.03 -34.05
CA CYS A 419 20.50 -21.13 -33.10
C CYS A 419 19.69 -20.04 -33.83
N ASN A 420 18.42 -19.87 -33.44
CA ASN A 420 17.52 -18.86 -34.02
C ASN A 420 17.37 -17.60 -33.14
N HIS A 421 18.08 -17.53 -32.02
CA HIS A 421 17.97 -16.45 -31.03
C HIS A 421 19.12 -15.44 -31.15
N GLU A 422 18.89 -14.19 -30.73
CA GLU A 422 19.94 -13.18 -30.65
C GLU A 422 21.00 -13.58 -29.62
N SER A 423 22.25 -13.70 -30.08
CA SER A 423 23.42 -14.03 -29.26
C SER A 423 24.50 -12.96 -29.42
N ASN A 424 25.21 -12.62 -28.34
CA ASN A 424 26.30 -11.64 -28.33
C ASN A 424 27.65 -12.24 -28.79
N ILE A 425 27.62 -13.26 -29.65
CA ILE A 425 28.81 -13.97 -30.16
C ILE A 425 29.34 -13.26 -31.41
N SER A 426 30.65 -13.00 -31.45
CA SER A 426 31.32 -12.34 -32.58
C SER A 426 31.37 -13.20 -33.85
N ILE A 427 31.31 -14.54 -33.73
CA ILE A 427 31.36 -15.51 -34.83
C ILE A 427 30.02 -16.26 -34.92
N ALA A 428 28.99 -15.62 -35.49
CA ALA A 428 27.63 -16.15 -35.53
C ALA A 428 27.43 -17.39 -36.44
N TYR A 429 28.37 -17.70 -37.34
CA TYR A 429 28.17 -18.68 -38.42
C TYR A 429 28.04 -20.15 -37.94
N ASN A 430 28.48 -20.45 -36.72
CA ASN A 430 28.48 -21.80 -36.13
C ASN A 430 27.71 -21.89 -34.80
N ASN A 431 26.85 -20.92 -34.46
CA ASN A 431 26.12 -20.98 -33.19
C ASN A 431 25.04 -22.07 -33.25
N GLN A 432 25.19 -23.10 -32.41
CA GLN A 432 24.30 -24.23 -32.32
C GLN A 432 23.45 -24.13 -31.04
N MET A 433 22.27 -24.72 -31.08
CA MET A 433 21.35 -24.83 -29.95
C MET A 433 20.98 -26.29 -29.70
N CYS A 434 20.82 -26.62 -28.44
CA CYS A 434 20.37 -27.91 -27.96
C CYS A 434 18.96 -27.78 -27.38
N LYS A 435 18.05 -28.68 -27.75
CA LYS A 435 16.69 -28.69 -27.22
C LYS A 435 16.60 -29.63 -26.00
N LEU A 436 16.10 -29.10 -24.90
CA LEU A 436 15.78 -29.86 -23.69
C LEU A 436 14.26 -30.04 -23.60
N ILE A 437 13.83 -31.31 -23.53
CA ILE A 437 12.44 -31.72 -23.38
C ILE A 437 12.23 -32.21 -21.94
N ILE A 438 11.30 -31.58 -21.24
CA ILE A 438 10.96 -31.86 -19.84
C ILE A 438 9.58 -32.54 -19.84
N ASP A 439 9.53 -33.81 -19.46
CA ASP A 439 8.30 -34.61 -19.34
C ASP A 439 7.89 -34.71 -17.87
N VAL A 440 6.81 -34.03 -17.50
CA VAL A 440 6.26 -33.97 -16.15
C VAL A 440 4.97 -34.78 -16.11
N LYS A 441 4.97 -35.85 -15.30
CA LYS A 441 3.80 -36.71 -15.09
C LYS A 441 3.26 -36.50 -13.67
N PRO A 442 2.16 -35.75 -13.50
CA PRO A 442 1.54 -35.57 -12.19
C PRO A 442 0.87 -36.86 -11.70
N HIS A 443 1.07 -37.20 -10.43
CA HIS A 443 0.35 -38.29 -9.73
C HIS A 443 -0.81 -37.76 -8.89
N GLY A 444 -0.91 -36.44 -8.73
CA GLY A 444 -1.98 -35.72 -8.03
C GLY A 444 -2.15 -34.32 -8.60
N ARG A 445 -3.10 -33.54 -8.06
CA ARG A 445 -3.33 -32.15 -8.46
C ARG A 445 -2.18 -31.27 -7.99
N LEU A 446 -1.54 -30.56 -8.90
CA LEU A 446 -0.48 -29.59 -8.58
C LEU A 446 -1.02 -28.18 -8.78
N GLU A 447 -1.07 -27.39 -7.71
CA GLU A 447 -1.41 -25.97 -7.78
C GLU A 447 -0.13 -25.16 -7.98
N GLU A 448 -0.14 -24.17 -8.87
CA GLU A 448 1.00 -23.28 -9.14
C GLU A 448 2.35 -23.98 -9.38
N LEU A 449 2.42 -24.84 -10.40
CA LEU A 449 3.67 -25.46 -10.82
C LEU A 449 4.52 -24.45 -11.61
N GLN A 450 5.69 -24.10 -11.06
CA GLN A 450 6.74 -23.35 -11.73
C GLN A 450 7.94 -24.26 -12.01
N ILE A 451 8.39 -24.30 -13.26
CA ILE A 451 9.58 -25.05 -13.69
C ILE A 451 10.62 -24.04 -14.15
N THR A 452 11.79 -24.03 -13.51
CA THR A 452 12.89 -23.11 -13.82
C THR A 452 14.12 -23.90 -14.23
N MET A 453 14.76 -23.48 -15.33
CA MET A 453 15.99 -24.08 -15.86
C MET A 453 17.17 -23.20 -15.50
N LEU A 454 18.14 -23.78 -14.81
CA LEU A 454 19.37 -23.14 -14.36
C LEU A 454 20.53 -23.70 -15.18
N VAL A 455 21.23 -22.82 -15.89
CA VAL A 455 22.43 -23.13 -16.67
C VAL A 455 23.56 -22.18 -16.26
N SER A 456 24.80 -22.66 -16.26
CA SER A 456 25.97 -21.81 -15.99
C SER A 456 26.19 -20.83 -17.14
N LYS A 457 26.40 -19.55 -16.83
CA LYS A 457 26.85 -18.57 -17.83
C LYS A 457 28.20 -19.03 -18.40
N PRO A 458 28.48 -18.86 -19.70
CA PRO A 458 27.78 -18.08 -20.73
C PRO A 458 26.61 -18.77 -21.45
N LEU A 459 26.15 -19.95 -21.01
CA LEU A 459 24.97 -20.59 -21.60
C LEU A 459 23.70 -19.83 -21.21
N LYS A 460 22.75 -19.81 -22.14
CA LYS A 460 21.42 -19.21 -21.93
C LYS A 460 20.34 -20.20 -22.35
N CYS A 461 19.28 -20.26 -21.56
CA CYS A 461 18.10 -21.08 -21.81
C CYS A 461 16.92 -20.17 -22.19
N VAL A 462 16.18 -20.52 -23.24
CA VAL A 462 15.00 -19.78 -23.69
C VAL A 462 13.86 -20.76 -24.03
N PRO A 463 12.67 -20.62 -23.42
CA PRO A 463 12.40 -19.86 -22.19
C PRO A 463 13.15 -20.48 -20.99
N ASP A 464 13.43 -19.70 -19.95
CA ASP A 464 14.13 -20.13 -18.72
C ASP A 464 13.16 -20.56 -17.60
N THR A 465 11.89 -20.17 -17.69
CA THR A 465 10.85 -20.49 -16.71
C THR A 465 9.51 -20.81 -17.38
N PHE A 466 8.81 -21.81 -16.88
CA PHE A 466 7.41 -22.13 -17.22
C PHE A 466 6.54 -22.04 -15.97
N PHE A 467 5.29 -21.60 -16.11
CA PHE A 467 4.33 -21.48 -15.00
C PHE A 467 2.96 -22.02 -15.39
N TYR A 468 2.37 -22.83 -14.52
CA TYR A 468 1.08 -23.50 -14.74
C TYR A 468 0.21 -23.46 -13.47
N THR A 469 -1.04 -23.04 -13.62
CA THR A 469 -2.04 -23.00 -12.55
C THR A 469 -3.01 -24.17 -12.72
N ASP A 470 -2.86 -25.23 -11.91
CA ASP A 470 -3.68 -26.46 -11.91
C ASP A 470 -3.32 -27.50 -13.00
N LEU A 471 -2.25 -28.27 -12.75
CA LEU A 471 -1.83 -29.37 -13.63
C LEU A 471 -2.42 -30.72 -13.19
N LYS A 472 -3.13 -31.40 -14.11
CA LYS A 472 -3.69 -32.75 -13.93
C LYS A 472 -3.25 -33.75 -15.00
N GLU A 473 -2.81 -33.26 -16.14
CA GLU A 473 -2.38 -34.08 -17.28
C GLU A 473 -0.86 -34.08 -17.41
N ASN A 474 -0.34 -35.04 -18.17
CA ASN A 474 1.08 -35.09 -18.48
C ASN A 474 1.47 -33.86 -19.30
N LEU A 475 2.51 -33.17 -18.85
CA LEU A 475 3.00 -31.95 -19.46
C LEU A 475 4.36 -32.21 -20.10
N LYS A 476 4.51 -31.70 -21.33
CA LYS A 476 5.80 -31.64 -22.00
C LYS A 476 6.17 -30.18 -22.25
N CYS A 477 7.30 -29.76 -21.70
CA CYS A 477 7.88 -28.44 -21.94
C CYS A 477 9.14 -28.60 -22.78
N GLU A 478 9.40 -27.66 -23.68
CA GLU A 478 10.60 -27.65 -24.50
C GLU A 478 11.30 -26.30 -24.33
N CYS A 479 12.60 -26.32 -24.06
CA CYS A 479 13.44 -25.12 -24.04
C CYS A 479 14.70 -25.32 -24.87
N ASP A 480 15.18 -24.23 -25.44
CA ASP A 480 16.38 -24.21 -26.28
C ASP A 480 17.53 -23.60 -25.47
N ILE A 481 18.67 -24.30 -25.46
CA ILE A 481 19.88 -23.90 -24.73
C ILE A 481 21.00 -23.67 -25.74
N PHE A 482 21.63 -22.50 -25.67
CA PHE A 482 22.68 -22.09 -26.60
C PHE A 482 23.74 -21.25 -25.90
N LEU A 483 24.87 -21.06 -26.58
CA LEU A 483 25.95 -20.19 -26.12
C LEU A 483 25.59 -18.72 -26.42
N ASN A 484 25.58 -17.86 -25.40
CA ASN A 484 25.20 -16.45 -25.57
C ASN A 484 26.39 -15.50 -25.65
N GLU A 485 27.49 -15.79 -24.97
CA GLU A 485 28.68 -14.93 -24.87
C GLU A 485 29.96 -15.70 -25.20
N ASP A 486 30.95 -14.95 -25.70
CA ASP A 486 32.29 -15.44 -26.06
C ASP A 486 33.17 -15.64 -24.80
N ASN A 487 32.85 -16.64 -23.98
CA ASN A 487 33.59 -17.01 -22.77
C ASN A 487 33.74 -18.55 -22.64
N GLU A 488 34.57 -19.00 -21.70
CA GLU A 488 34.65 -20.42 -21.33
C GLU A 488 33.43 -20.85 -20.49
N VAL A 489 33.10 -22.15 -20.46
CA VAL A 489 31.91 -22.67 -19.77
C VAL A 489 32.32 -23.44 -18.50
N PRO A 490 31.86 -23.04 -17.29
CA PRO A 490 32.23 -23.70 -16.04
C PRO A 490 31.68 -25.12 -15.89
N SER A 491 30.44 -25.38 -16.35
CA SER A 491 29.84 -26.70 -16.34
C SER A 491 28.75 -26.82 -17.40
N LEU A 492 28.56 -28.03 -17.93
CA LEU A 492 27.46 -28.38 -18.86
C LEU A 492 26.24 -28.98 -18.13
N LYS A 493 26.22 -28.95 -16.79
CA LYS A 493 25.05 -29.38 -16.02
C LYS A 493 23.94 -28.33 -16.13
N CYS A 494 22.77 -28.75 -16.63
CA CYS A 494 21.54 -28.00 -16.56
C CYS A 494 20.70 -28.53 -15.39
N GLU A 495 20.44 -27.69 -14.38
CA GLU A 495 19.56 -28.02 -13.25
C GLU A 495 18.14 -27.52 -13.55
N VAL A 496 17.16 -28.41 -13.44
CA VAL A 496 15.74 -28.12 -13.58
C VAL A 496 15.09 -28.20 -12.21
N VAL A 497 14.55 -27.07 -11.76
CA VAL A 497 13.89 -26.92 -10.45
C VAL A 497 12.40 -26.74 -10.68
N ALA A 498 11.59 -27.65 -10.18
CA ALA A 498 10.14 -27.52 -10.16
C ALA A 498 9.66 -27.19 -8.75
N THR A 499 8.99 -26.06 -8.59
CA THR A 499 8.32 -25.64 -7.36
C THR A 499 6.81 -25.69 -7.56
N PHE A 500 6.07 -26.25 -6.61
CA PHE A 500 4.61 -26.39 -6.71
C PHE A 500 3.97 -26.32 -5.33
N ILE A 501 2.67 -26.05 -5.31
CA ILE A 501 1.81 -26.15 -4.13
C ILE A 501 1.05 -27.47 -4.23
N SER A 502 1.17 -28.32 -3.21
CA SER A 502 0.40 -29.56 -3.13
C SER A 502 -1.10 -29.28 -2.94
N ASP A 503 -1.93 -30.29 -3.17
CA ASP A 503 -3.37 -30.30 -2.82
C ASP A 503 -3.65 -29.91 -1.35
N THR A 504 -2.67 -30.09 -0.47
CA THR A 504 -2.69 -29.68 0.94
C THR A 504 -2.28 -28.23 1.20
N GLY A 505 -1.97 -27.44 0.15
CA GLY A 505 -1.57 -26.03 0.26
C GLY A 505 -0.13 -25.81 0.71
N VAL A 506 0.73 -26.85 0.71
CA VAL A 506 2.12 -26.76 1.16
C VAL A 506 3.06 -26.61 -0.04
N PRO A 507 3.94 -25.58 -0.07
CA PRO A 507 4.91 -25.43 -1.14
C PRO A 507 6.01 -26.49 -1.02
N ARG A 508 6.32 -27.17 -2.13
CA ARG A 508 7.39 -28.18 -2.24
C ARG A 508 8.24 -27.93 -3.48
N ASN A 509 9.45 -28.50 -3.50
CA ASN A 509 10.35 -28.42 -4.64
C ASN A 509 10.92 -29.79 -5.03
N LEU A 510 11.22 -29.96 -6.32
CA LEU A 510 11.92 -31.09 -6.90
C LEU A 510 13.05 -30.56 -7.79
N ARG A 511 14.26 -31.09 -7.62
CA ARG A 511 15.43 -30.72 -8.42
C ARG A 511 15.93 -31.95 -9.16
N LYS A 512 16.13 -31.81 -10.47
CA LYS A 512 16.84 -32.80 -11.30
C LYS A 512 17.85 -32.07 -12.15
N TRP A 513 18.87 -32.79 -12.61
CA TRP A 513 19.87 -32.21 -13.51
C TRP A 513 20.11 -33.15 -14.69
N VAL A 514 20.57 -32.57 -15.80
CA VAL A 514 20.97 -33.30 -17.00
C VAL A 514 22.24 -32.70 -17.57
N MET A 515 23.06 -33.53 -18.21
CA MET A 515 24.28 -33.09 -18.86
C MET A 515 23.98 -32.66 -20.30
N LEU A 516 24.35 -31.44 -20.66
CA LEU A 516 24.22 -30.93 -22.02
C LEU A 516 25.28 -31.52 -22.95
N PRO A 517 25.02 -31.56 -24.27
CA PRO A 517 25.94 -32.11 -25.25
C PRO A 517 27.24 -31.30 -25.34
N LEU A 518 28.38 -32.00 -25.35
CA LEU A 518 29.72 -31.36 -25.35
C LEU A 518 30.01 -30.60 -26.65
N ASN A 519 29.45 -31.05 -27.77
CA ASN A 519 29.54 -30.42 -29.09
C ASN A 519 28.92 -29.02 -29.14
N LEU A 520 28.09 -28.63 -28.16
CA LEU A 520 27.57 -27.26 -28.05
C LEU A 520 28.67 -26.23 -27.79
N VAL A 521 29.78 -26.65 -27.14
CA VAL A 521 30.81 -25.74 -26.63
C VAL A 521 32.21 -26.10 -27.12
N ILE A 522 32.50 -27.39 -27.39
CA ILE A 522 33.84 -27.84 -27.77
C ILE A 522 33.83 -28.44 -29.17
N LYS A 523 34.85 -28.08 -29.97
CA LYS A 523 35.18 -28.69 -31.26
C LYS A 523 36.51 -29.45 -31.23
N PHE A 524 36.68 -30.37 -32.16
CA PHE A 524 37.93 -31.12 -32.31
C PHE A 524 39.03 -30.28 -32.97
N CYS A 525 40.28 -30.47 -32.52
CA CYS A 525 41.47 -29.76 -33.00
C CYS A 525 42.71 -30.68 -32.91
N PRO A 526 43.75 -30.50 -33.75
CA PRO A 526 45.01 -31.23 -33.59
C PRO A 526 45.64 -31.00 -32.20
N PRO A 527 46.17 -32.05 -31.54
CA PRO A 527 46.73 -31.93 -30.20
C PRO A 527 48.05 -31.13 -30.20
N GLN A 528 48.19 -30.23 -29.23
CA GLN A 528 49.43 -29.52 -28.93
C GLN A 528 50.35 -30.34 -28.03
N LYS A 529 51.67 -30.23 -28.25
CA LYS A 529 52.73 -30.88 -27.46
C LYS A 529 53.44 -29.83 -26.60
N ASP A 530 53.73 -30.20 -25.34
CA ASP A 530 54.41 -29.38 -24.33
C ASP A 530 53.63 -28.17 -23.78
N ASN A 531 52.52 -28.45 -23.09
CA ASN A 531 51.75 -27.43 -22.37
C ASN A 531 52.14 -27.34 -20.88
N GLU A 532 51.90 -26.17 -20.26
CA GLU A 532 52.32 -25.85 -18.89
C GLU A 532 51.64 -26.71 -17.81
N ILE A 533 50.32 -26.88 -17.90
CA ILE A 533 49.51 -27.55 -16.88
C ILE A 533 49.26 -28.99 -17.32
N LYS A 534 49.65 -29.95 -16.46
CA LYS A 534 49.54 -31.39 -16.72
C LYS A 534 48.75 -32.07 -15.61
N ILE A 535 47.54 -32.54 -15.92
CA ILE A 535 46.66 -33.25 -14.99
C ILE A 535 46.68 -34.74 -15.36
N ASN A 536 47.02 -35.62 -14.40
CA ASN A 536 47.03 -37.06 -14.61
C ASN A 536 45.90 -37.72 -13.81
N LEU A 537 44.97 -38.36 -14.49
CA LEU A 537 43.88 -39.15 -13.90
C LEU A 537 44.25 -40.63 -13.98
N ASN A 538 44.27 -41.33 -12.85
CA ASN A 538 44.53 -42.77 -12.79
C ASN A 538 43.20 -43.52 -12.70
N LEU A 539 43.09 -44.63 -13.43
CA LEU A 539 41.96 -45.54 -13.41
C LEU A 539 42.39 -46.84 -12.74
N ASN A 540 41.43 -47.57 -12.17
CA ASN A 540 41.63 -48.95 -11.73
C ASN A 540 41.40 -49.99 -12.85
N ARG A 541 40.81 -49.57 -13.98
CA ARG A 541 40.54 -50.37 -15.18
C ARG A 541 41.32 -49.87 -16.39
N ASP A 542 41.26 -50.61 -17.49
CA ASP A 542 41.96 -50.23 -18.73
C ASP A 542 41.39 -48.95 -19.35
N ALA A 543 42.29 -48.14 -19.90
CA ALA A 543 41.93 -46.84 -20.46
C ALA A 543 41.16 -47.00 -21.78
N VAL A 544 39.99 -46.37 -21.85
CA VAL A 544 39.09 -46.38 -23.02
C VAL A 544 39.63 -45.43 -24.10
N PRO A 545 39.73 -45.83 -25.38
CA PRO A 545 40.16 -44.93 -26.44
C PRO A 545 39.28 -43.68 -26.56
N ALA A 546 39.89 -42.52 -26.82
CA ALA A 546 39.18 -41.24 -26.94
C ALA A 546 38.10 -41.25 -28.04
N ALA A 547 38.29 -42.01 -29.12
CA ALA A 547 37.30 -42.19 -30.19
C ALA A 547 36.00 -42.85 -29.71
N VAL A 548 36.07 -43.71 -28.69
CA VAL A 548 34.88 -44.34 -28.07
C VAL A 548 34.26 -43.39 -27.07
N LEU A 549 35.10 -42.73 -26.25
CA LEU A 549 34.64 -41.82 -25.20
C LEU A 549 33.96 -40.57 -25.78
N PHE A 550 34.45 -40.05 -26.90
CA PHE A 550 33.99 -38.82 -27.57
C PHE A 550 33.40 -39.10 -28.96
N SER A 551 32.68 -40.20 -29.11
CA SER A 551 32.06 -40.59 -30.38
C SER A 551 31.17 -39.48 -30.98
N ASP A 552 30.45 -38.72 -30.15
CA ASP A 552 29.58 -37.60 -30.57
C ASP A 552 30.32 -36.46 -31.29
N LEU A 553 31.60 -36.24 -30.98
CA LEU A 553 32.43 -35.16 -31.54
C LEU A 553 33.24 -35.61 -32.76
N MET A 554 33.38 -36.93 -32.94
CA MET A 554 34.29 -37.54 -33.92
C MET A 554 33.60 -37.95 -35.22
N GLN A 555 32.27 -37.83 -35.32
CA GLN A 555 31.47 -38.27 -36.49
C GLN A 555 31.86 -37.55 -37.79
N ASP A 556 32.31 -36.30 -37.71
CA ASP A 556 32.65 -35.49 -38.89
C ASP A 556 34.09 -35.72 -39.42
N ASN A 557 35.01 -36.28 -38.62
CA ASN A 557 36.42 -36.47 -39.00
C ASN A 557 37.02 -37.82 -38.50
N PRO A 558 36.65 -38.96 -39.11
CA PRO A 558 37.10 -40.29 -38.67
C PRO A 558 38.60 -40.59 -38.90
N LEU A 559 39.29 -39.83 -39.77
CA LEU A 559 40.68 -40.09 -40.17
C LEU A 559 41.73 -39.59 -39.15
N GLU A 560 41.37 -38.66 -38.27
CA GLU A 560 42.28 -38.10 -37.24
C GLU A 560 42.09 -38.77 -35.85
N ALA A 561 41.11 -39.67 -35.72
CA ALA A 561 40.67 -40.31 -34.47
C ALA A 561 41.53 -41.51 -34.01
N THR A 562 42.49 -41.99 -34.82
CA THR A 562 43.30 -43.18 -34.50
C THR A 562 44.56 -42.88 -33.68
N GLY A 563 44.80 -41.61 -33.36
CA GLY A 563 45.92 -41.19 -32.51
C GLY A 563 45.67 -41.40 -31.03
N ASN A 564 46.73 -41.69 -30.25
CA ASN A 564 46.66 -41.73 -28.78
C ASN A 564 46.52 -40.33 -28.14
N ALA A 565 46.49 -39.28 -28.95
CA ALA A 565 46.46 -37.90 -28.54
C ALA A 565 45.31 -37.23 -29.30
N THR A 566 44.42 -36.56 -28.57
CA THR A 566 43.28 -35.84 -29.13
C THR A 566 43.27 -34.42 -28.58
N GLY A 567 43.03 -33.42 -29.43
CA GLY A 567 42.96 -32.02 -29.03
C GLY A 567 41.52 -31.50 -29.07
N PHE A 568 41.20 -30.62 -28.13
CA PHE A 568 39.88 -30.01 -27.99
C PHE A 568 40.03 -28.49 -27.83
N THR A 569 39.22 -27.73 -28.54
CA THR A 569 39.17 -26.26 -28.44
C THR A 569 37.73 -25.78 -28.29
N ASN A 570 37.53 -24.60 -27.69
CA ASN A 570 36.21 -23.98 -27.60
C ASN A 570 35.72 -23.58 -29.01
N VAL A 571 34.42 -23.69 -29.26
CA VAL A 571 33.78 -23.34 -30.55
C VAL A 571 34.02 -21.87 -30.91
N THR A 572 34.04 -20.98 -29.91
CA THR A 572 34.28 -19.53 -30.04
C THR A 572 35.76 -19.14 -30.16
N GLU A 573 36.69 -20.11 -30.10
CA GLU A 573 38.15 -19.87 -30.14
C GLU A 573 38.71 -18.96 -29.03
N CYS A 574 37.89 -18.56 -28.05
CA CYS A 574 38.31 -17.74 -26.91
C CYS A 574 39.15 -18.49 -25.86
N GLY A 575 39.30 -19.81 -25.97
CA GLY A 575 40.01 -20.66 -25.02
C GLY A 575 41.24 -21.35 -25.61
N LYS A 576 42.12 -21.87 -24.75
CA LYS A 576 43.32 -22.60 -25.18
C LYS A 576 43.02 -24.06 -25.47
N THR A 577 43.84 -24.69 -26.33
CA THR A 577 43.67 -26.10 -26.72
C THR A 577 44.00 -27.04 -25.55
N VAL A 578 43.09 -27.98 -25.28
CA VAL A 578 43.29 -29.05 -24.31
C VAL A 578 43.62 -30.35 -25.03
N SER A 579 44.82 -30.87 -24.82
CA SER A 579 45.29 -32.15 -25.35
C SER A 579 45.03 -33.27 -24.34
N VAL A 580 44.26 -34.30 -24.73
CA VAL A 580 44.05 -35.53 -23.96
C VAL A 580 44.94 -36.63 -24.53
N LEU A 581 45.89 -37.08 -23.72
CA LEU A 581 46.84 -38.14 -24.04
C LEU A 581 46.46 -39.44 -23.32
N LEU A 582 46.32 -40.51 -24.10
CA LEU A 582 46.12 -41.86 -23.60
C LEU A 582 47.46 -42.60 -23.57
N ALA A 583 47.83 -43.10 -22.40
CA ALA A 583 49.04 -43.90 -22.27
C ALA A 583 48.74 -45.37 -22.60
N LYS A 584 49.29 -45.88 -23.71
CA LYS A 584 49.06 -47.25 -24.23
C LYS A 584 49.35 -48.39 -23.25
N SER A 585 50.19 -48.16 -22.23
CA SER A 585 50.63 -49.17 -21.26
C SER A 585 50.28 -48.83 -19.81
N SER A 586 49.58 -47.73 -19.55
CA SER A 586 49.18 -47.35 -18.20
C SER A 586 47.73 -46.94 -18.16
N GLN A 587 47.02 -47.36 -17.12
CA GLN A 587 45.62 -47.04 -16.82
C GLN A 587 45.46 -45.55 -16.43
N ARG A 588 45.91 -44.62 -17.28
CA ARG A 588 46.03 -43.19 -16.96
C ARG A 588 45.69 -42.30 -18.16
N TYR A 589 44.86 -41.29 -17.91
CA TYR A 589 44.65 -40.16 -18.82
C TYR A 589 45.52 -38.99 -18.40
N ARG A 590 46.19 -38.35 -19.37
CA ARG A 590 46.94 -37.11 -19.13
C ARG A 590 46.30 -35.98 -19.93
N LEU A 591 45.72 -35.01 -19.24
CA LEU A 591 45.27 -33.76 -19.84
C LEU A 591 46.39 -32.73 -19.80
N GLN A 592 46.61 -32.03 -20.90
CA GLN A 592 47.61 -30.97 -21.03
C GLN A 592 46.98 -29.72 -21.63
N SER A 593 47.16 -28.57 -20.99
CA SER A 593 46.71 -27.27 -21.49
C SER A 593 47.61 -26.15 -20.95
N ASP A 594 47.62 -25.03 -21.65
CA ASP A 594 48.28 -23.80 -21.21
C ASP A 594 47.38 -22.97 -20.26
N SER A 595 46.15 -23.43 -19.99
CA SER A 595 45.21 -22.80 -19.06
C SER A 595 44.46 -23.84 -18.23
N LEU A 596 44.34 -23.58 -16.92
CA LEU A 596 43.52 -24.40 -16.02
C LEU A 596 42.03 -24.26 -16.35
N ILE A 597 41.64 -23.04 -16.73
CA ILE A 597 40.26 -22.63 -17.01
C ILE A 597 39.70 -23.55 -18.12
N SER A 598 40.43 -23.68 -19.24
CA SER A 598 39.98 -24.47 -20.39
C SER A 598 39.98 -25.98 -20.09
N SER A 599 40.81 -26.41 -19.13
CA SER A 599 40.91 -27.83 -18.74
C SER A 599 39.73 -28.30 -17.89
N ASN A 600 39.05 -27.39 -17.18
CA ASN A 600 37.96 -27.70 -16.26
C ASN A 600 36.87 -28.58 -16.90
N LEU A 601 36.33 -28.10 -18.03
CA LEU A 601 35.21 -28.75 -18.70
C LEU A 601 35.59 -30.15 -19.19
N MET A 602 36.82 -30.33 -19.69
CA MET A 602 37.32 -31.63 -20.14
C MET A 602 37.50 -32.62 -18.98
N VAL A 603 37.95 -32.16 -17.80
CA VAL A 603 38.02 -33.00 -16.60
C VAL A 603 36.61 -33.47 -16.19
N GLU A 604 35.63 -32.55 -16.13
CA GLU A 604 34.25 -32.90 -15.79
C GLU A 604 33.66 -33.93 -16.76
N GLN A 605 33.87 -33.74 -18.07
CA GLN A 605 33.32 -34.60 -19.11
C GLN A 605 33.97 -35.98 -19.16
N ILE A 606 35.29 -36.08 -19.00
CA ILE A 606 35.98 -37.39 -18.93
C ILE A 606 35.46 -38.18 -17.74
N VAL A 607 35.35 -37.56 -16.55
CA VAL A 607 34.84 -38.22 -15.35
C VAL A 607 33.40 -38.69 -15.55
N PHE A 608 32.53 -37.83 -16.09
CA PHE A 608 31.13 -38.17 -16.34
C PHE A 608 30.99 -39.32 -17.36
N ARG A 609 31.68 -39.25 -18.50
CA ARG A 609 31.60 -40.26 -19.56
C ARG A 609 32.20 -41.60 -19.14
N LEU A 610 33.29 -41.60 -18.37
CA LEU A 610 33.87 -42.83 -17.83
C LEU A 610 32.95 -43.52 -16.82
N ARG A 611 32.36 -42.75 -15.89
CA ARG A 611 31.37 -43.29 -14.94
C ARG A 611 30.14 -43.85 -15.65
N LYS A 612 29.70 -43.22 -16.75
CA LYS A 612 28.61 -43.73 -17.59
C LYS A 612 29.00 -45.01 -18.35
N HIS A 613 30.24 -45.11 -18.83
CA HIS A 613 30.72 -46.27 -19.56
C HIS A 613 30.90 -47.51 -18.66
N PHE A 614 31.36 -47.31 -17.43
CA PHE A 614 31.55 -48.37 -16.43
C PHE A 614 30.40 -48.43 -15.41
N GLN A 615 29.19 -48.01 -15.78
CA GLN A 615 28.05 -47.95 -14.86
C GLN A 615 27.65 -49.33 -14.30
N ASP A 616 27.96 -50.40 -15.03
CA ASP A 616 27.69 -51.79 -14.61
C ASP A 616 28.78 -52.38 -13.68
N ASP A 617 29.87 -51.65 -13.41
CA ASP A 617 30.99 -52.07 -12.55
C ASP A 617 31.04 -51.21 -11.27
N ASP A 618 30.45 -51.73 -10.19
CA ASP A 618 30.34 -51.04 -8.90
C ASP A 618 31.70 -50.68 -8.27
N ASP A 619 32.78 -51.37 -8.64
CA ASP A 619 34.14 -51.14 -8.11
C ASP A 619 34.94 -50.08 -8.88
N PHE A 620 34.38 -49.45 -9.93
CA PHE A 620 35.10 -48.49 -10.75
C PHE A 620 35.46 -47.19 -10.01
N SER A 621 36.73 -46.81 -10.01
CA SER A 621 37.22 -45.58 -9.37
C SER A 621 38.23 -44.82 -10.23
N ILE A 622 38.18 -43.49 -10.12
CA ILE A 622 39.08 -42.56 -10.80
C ILE A 622 39.80 -41.76 -9.73
N ASN A 623 41.13 -41.90 -9.68
CA ASN A 623 41.94 -41.29 -8.64
C ASN A 623 42.88 -40.24 -9.22
N PHE A 624 42.94 -39.08 -8.56
CA PHE A 624 43.91 -38.03 -8.84
C PHE A 624 44.99 -38.01 -7.76
N SER A 625 46.24 -38.29 -8.13
CA SER A 625 47.38 -38.37 -7.20
C SER A 625 48.38 -37.21 -7.36
N GLY A 626 47.97 -36.11 -8.00
CA GLY A 626 48.82 -34.94 -8.27
C GLY A 626 48.66 -33.84 -7.22
N SER A 627 49.56 -32.85 -7.24
CA SER A 627 49.37 -31.60 -6.50
C SER A 627 48.26 -30.77 -7.13
N LEU A 628 47.40 -30.15 -6.30
CA LEU A 628 46.37 -29.24 -6.78
C LEU A 628 46.99 -27.98 -7.41
N PRO A 629 46.41 -27.45 -8.51
CA PRO A 629 46.93 -26.27 -9.20
C PRO A 629 46.56 -24.99 -8.44
N LEU A 630 47.33 -24.68 -7.39
CA LEU A 630 47.10 -23.52 -6.51
C LEU A 630 47.40 -22.17 -7.18
N ALA A 631 48.51 -22.08 -7.91
CA ALA A 631 48.95 -20.81 -8.49
C ALA A 631 47.95 -20.22 -9.51
N PRO A 632 47.38 -21.02 -10.44
CA PRO A 632 46.33 -20.51 -11.34
C PRO A 632 45.07 -20.07 -10.59
N LEU A 633 44.63 -20.82 -9.57
CA LEU A 633 43.46 -20.46 -8.76
C LEU A 633 43.66 -19.11 -8.05
N VAL A 634 44.80 -18.94 -7.36
CA VAL A 634 45.13 -17.70 -6.66
C VAL A 634 45.23 -16.52 -7.64
N SER A 635 45.76 -16.75 -8.84
CA SER A 635 45.78 -15.73 -9.89
C SER A 635 44.37 -15.29 -10.30
N CYS A 636 43.42 -16.22 -10.49
CA CYS A 636 42.03 -15.87 -10.82
C CYS A 636 41.35 -15.09 -9.68
N VAL A 637 41.58 -15.48 -8.41
CA VAL A 637 41.06 -14.77 -7.24
C VAL A 637 41.61 -13.33 -7.18
N ASN A 638 42.89 -13.13 -7.48
CA ASN A 638 43.51 -11.80 -7.55
C ASN A 638 42.91 -10.93 -8.66
N SER A 639 42.70 -11.49 -9.86
CA SER A 639 42.06 -10.77 -10.96
C SER A 639 40.65 -10.31 -10.59
N HIS A 640 39.85 -11.19 -9.98
CA HIS A 640 38.50 -10.89 -9.51
C HIS A 640 38.49 -9.77 -8.47
N PHE A 641 39.32 -9.87 -7.44
CA PHE A 641 39.41 -8.88 -6.37
C PHE A 641 39.81 -7.49 -6.89
N ASN A 642 40.79 -7.43 -7.80
CA ASN A 642 41.25 -6.16 -8.38
C ASN A 642 40.19 -5.52 -9.28
N ALA A 643 39.53 -6.31 -10.13
CA ALA A 643 38.43 -5.83 -10.98
C ALA A 643 37.26 -5.30 -10.14
N ARG A 644 36.91 -6.01 -9.06
CA ARG A 644 35.88 -5.57 -8.11
C ARG A 644 36.24 -4.25 -7.45
N LYS A 645 37.49 -4.08 -6.99
CA LYS A 645 37.95 -2.82 -6.38
C LYS A 645 37.85 -1.64 -7.34
N GLU A 646 38.18 -1.85 -8.61
CA GLU A 646 38.01 -0.83 -9.65
C GLU A 646 36.53 -0.50 -9.87
N LEU A 647 35.67 -1.52 -9.94
CA LEU A 647 34.22 -1.35 -10.10
C LEU A 647 33.60 -0.54 -8.95
N VAL A 648 33.96 -0.85 -7.70
CA VAL A 648 33.52 -0.09 -6.52
C VAL A 648 34.01 1.36 -6.61
N SER A 649 35.25 1.60 -7.04
CA SER A 649 35.76 2.97 -7.19
C SER A 649 35.01 3.78 -8.25
N LEU A 650 34.54 3.14 -9.33
CA LEU A 650 33.71 3.77 -10.35
C LEU A 650 32.29 4.05 -9.83
N GLN A 651 31.71 3.13 -9.05
CA GLN A 651 30.42 3.34 -8.40
C GLN A 651 30.46 4.51 -7.40
N ASP A 652 31.52 4.60 -6.59
CA ASP A 652 31.74 5.70 -5.65
C ASP A 652 31.89 7.04 -6.38
N ASN A 653 32.66 7.06 -7.48
CA ASN A 653 32.80 8.24 -8.32
C ASN A 653 31.45 8.67 -8.92
N LEU A 654 30.66 7.71 -9.45
CA LEU A 654 29.33 7.98 -9.97
C LEU A 654 28.39 8.53 -8.89
N ALA A 655 28.46 8.02 -7.66
CA ALA A 655 27.68 8.51 -6.53
C ALA A 655 28.05 9.96 -6.16
N GLN A 656 29.35 10.30 -6.18
CA GLN A 656 29.84 11.66 -5.96
C GLN A 656 29.36 12.62 -7.07
N LEU A 657 29.54 12.25 -8.34
CA LEU A 657 29.09 13.04 -9.48
C LEU A 657 27.57 13.25 -9.47
N SER A 658 26.80 12.21 -9.16
CA SER A 658 25.33 12.29 -9.04
C SER A 658 24.90 13.24 -7.92
N SER A 659 25.61 13.22 -6.78
CA SER A 659 25.38 14.14 -5.67
C SER A 659 25.69 15.59 -6.09
N GLN A 660 26.81 15.81 -6.78
CA GLN A 660 27.20 17.10 -7.33
C GLN A 660 26.16 17.63 -8.32
N TYR A 661 25.72 16.81 -9.27
CA TYR A 661 24.69 17.16 -10.24
C TYR A 661 23.39 17.61 -9.54
N ARG A 662 22.93 16.84 -8.55
CA ARG A 662 21.75 17.17 -7.75
C ARG A 662 21.90 18.48 -6.97
N LEU A 663 23.09 18.79 -6.47
CA LEU A 663 23.37 20.07 -5.79
C LEU A 663 23.31 21.25 -6.76
N ILE A 664 23.83 21.08 -7.97
CA ILE A 664 23.77 22.09 -9.04
C ILE A 664 22.32 22.35 -9.43
N GLU A 665 21.52 21.30 -9.66
CA GLU A 665 20.09 21.40 -9.96
C GLU A 665 19.32 22.14 -8.86
N LYS A 666 19.52 21.76 -7.59
CA LYS A 666 18.89 22.45 -6.44
C LYS A 666 19.23 23.94 -6.43
N ARG A 667 20.48 24.29 -6.72
CA ARG A 667 20.94 25.68 -6.75
C ARG A 667 20.37 26.44 -7.94
N LEU A 668 20.22 25.78 -9.09
CA LEU A 668 19.60 26.34 -10.29
C LEU A 668 18.11 26.62 -10.04
N VAL A 669 17.37 25.68 -9.45
CA VAL A 669 15.95 25.86 -9.06
C VAL A 669 15.79 27.01 -8.05
N ALA A 670 16.67 27.09 -7.05
CA ALA A 670 16.64 28.19 -6.09
C ALA A 670 16.82 29.55 -6.76
N LYS A 671 17.73 29.66 -7.74
CA LYS A 671 17.93 30.90 -8.51
C LYS A 671 16.79 31.19 -9.48
N LEU A 672 16.20 30.20 -10.15
CA LEU A 672 15.03 30.40 -11.02
C LEU A 672 13.81 30.93 -10.25
N LYS A 673 13.67 30.58 -8.96
CA LYS A 673 12.62 31.13 -8.09
C LYS A 673 12.85 32.60 -7.70
N THR A 674 14.07 33.14 -7.85
CA THR A 674 14.35 34.54 -7.51
C THR A 674 13.84 35.48 -8.60
N LYS A 675 13.16 36.56 -8.19
CA LYS A 675 12.57 37.55 -9.12
C LYS A 675 13.64 38.39 -9.86
N THR A 676 14.87 38.43 -9.35
CA THR A 676 15.99 39.17 -9.92
C THR A 676 16.82 38.28 -10.85
N PRO A 677 17.03 38.65 -12.13
CA PRO A 677 17.81 37.83 -13.04
C PRO A 677 19.29 37.86 -12.62
N SER A 678 19.83 36.70 -12.22
CA SER A 678 21.27 36.49 -12.05
C SER A 678 21.80 35.65 -13.20
N PRO A 679 23.04 35.88 -13.67
CA PRO A 679 23.59 35.14 -14.80
C PRO A 679 23.71 33.65 -14.43
N LEU A 680 23.13 32.79 -15.28
CA LEU A 680 23.09 31.34 -15.12
C LEU A 680 24.18 30.62 -15.95
N THR A 681 24.91 31.34 -16.80
CA THR A 681 25.86 30.77 -17.77
C THR A 681 26.88 29.82 -17.12
N ASN A 682 27.52 30.24 -16.03
CA ASN A 682 28.54 29.41 -15.35
C ASN A 682 27.93 28.14 -14.71
N GLN A 683 26.65 28.17 -14.33
CA GLN A 683 25.97 27.00 -13.77
C GLN A 683 25.45 26.06 -14.85
N GLY A 684 25.09 26.59 -16.03
CA GLY A 684 24.78 25.79 -17.20
C GLY A 684 26.00 24.98 -17.65
N ILE A 685 27.16 25.64 -17.80
CA ILE A 685 28.41 24.96 -18.17
C ILE A 685 28.75 23.85 -17.17
N LEU A 686 28.69 24.14 -15.86
CA LEU A 686 28.97 23.14 -14.83
C LEU A 686 27.97 21.95 -14.86
N LEU A 687 26.70 22.21 -15.19
CA LEU A 687 25.69 21.16 -15.33
C LEU A 687 26.01 20.26 -16.52
N ASP A 688 26.36 20.85 -17.66
CA ASP A 688 26.70 20.12 -18.89
C ASP A 688 27.99 19.30 -18.71
N ASP A 689 29.03 19.88 -18.10
CA ASP A 689 30.29 19.18 -17.82
C ASP A 689 30.08 17.98 -16.89
N THR A 690 29.36 18.19 -15.78
CA THR A 690 29.06 17.09 -14.84
C THR A 690 28.17 16.02 -15.46
N PHE A 691 27.25 16.39 -16.35
CA PHE A 691 26.45 15.42 -17.11
C PHE A 691 27.33 14.56 -18.04
N LEU A 692 28.25 15.18 -18.78
CA LEU A 692 29.16 14.44 -19.66
C LEU A 692 30.10 13.51 -18.87
N GLU A 693 30.58 13.94 -17.71
CA GLU A 693 31.39 13.10 -16.81
C GLU A 693 30.59 11.92 -16.25
N ILE A 694 29.31 12.12 -15.90
CA ILE A 694 28.41 11.04 -15.49
C ILE A 694 28.25 10.03 -16.62
N MET A 695 27.95 10.48 -17.83
CA MET A 695 27.79 9.60 -18.99
C MET A 695 29.06 8.79 -19.27
N SER A 696 30.23 9.45 -19.29
CA SER A 696 31.52 8.79 -19.45
C SER A 696 31.80 7.75 -18.35
N THR A 697 31.44 8.05 -17.10
CA THR A 697 31.60 7.12 -15.99
C THR A 697 30.64 5.92 -16.10
N VAL A 698 29.42 6.15 -16.57
CA VAL A 698 28.42 5.08 -16.83
C VAL A 698 28.90 4.15 -17.94
N ASP A 699 29.43 4.69 -19.03
CA ASP A 699 29.98 3.89 -20.13
C ASP A 699 31.13 3.01 -19.64
N ARG A 700 32.10 3.60 -18.90
CA ARG A 700 33.20 2.85 -18.27
C ARG A 700 32.71 1.78 -17.29
N LEU A 701 31.67 2.08 -16.52
CA LEU A 701 31.07 1.13 -15.58
C LEU A 701 30.41 -0.04 -16.32
N SER A 702 29.77 0.22 -17.47
CA SER A 702 29.18 -0.82 -18.32
C SER A 702 30.24 -1.75 -18.91
N GLU A 703 31.36 -1.20 -19.40
CA GLU A 703 32.52 -1.97 -19.89
C GLU A 703 33.12 -2.82 -18.77
N LYS A 704 33.31 -2.23 -17.59
CA LYS A 704 33.85 -2.94 -16.41
C LYS A 704 32.90 -4.02 -15.89
N ASN A 705 31.59 -3.84 -15.95
CA ASN A 705 30.61 -4.88 -15.63
C ASN A 705 30.68 -6.07 -16.61
N ALA A 706 30.87 -5.78 -17.90
CA ALA A 706 31.07 -6.82 -18.90
C ALA A 706 32.38 -7.59 -18.64
N GLU A 707 33.48 -6.89 -18.36
CA GLU A 707 34.77 -7.49 -17.98
C GLU A 707 34.65 -8.34 -16.69
N MET A 708 33.97 -7.82 -15.67
CA MET A 708 33.73 -8.52 -14.41
C MET A 708 32.95 -9.83 -14.62
N SER A 709 31.98 -9.83 -15.53
CA SER A 709 31.23 -11.05 -15.87
C SER A 709 32.14 -12.13 -16.47
N LYS A 710 33.13 -11.75 -17.29
CA LYS A 710 34.14 -12.69 -17.82
C LYS A 710 35.04 -13.23 -16.72
N ILE A 711 35.56 -12.34 -15.86
CA ILE A 711 36.46 -12.72 -14.76
C ILE A 711 35.77 -13.66 -13.76
N ARG A 712 34.47 -13.45 -13.49
CA ARG A 712 33.66 -14.37 -12.68
C ARG A 712 33.59 -15.77 -13.29
N VAL A 713 33.31 -15.86 -14.58
CA VAL A 713 33.26 -17.14 -15.30
C VAL A 713 34.62 -17.85 -15.27
N GLU A 714 35.72 -17.11 -15.44
CA GLU A 714 37.08 -17.66 -15.32
C GLU A 714 37.37 -18.22 -13.92
N LEU A 715 36.94 -17.49 -12.88
CA LEU A 715 37.07 -17.91 -11.48
C LEU A 715 36.22 -19.16 -11.19
N GLU A 716 34.97 -19.18 -11.65
CA GLU A 716 34.08 -20.36 -11.55
C GLU A 716 34.69 -21.59 -12.22
N CYS A 717 35.30 -21.43 -13.40
CA CYS A 717 36.00 -22.53 -14.07
C CYS A 717 37.20 -23.04 -13.27
N SER A 718 38.02 -22.15 -12.70
CA SER A 718 39.14 -22.53 -11.85
C SER A 718 38.69 -23.23 -10.56
N LEU A 719 37.63 -22.74 -9.92
CA LEU A 719 37.04 -23.35 -8.71
C LEU A 719 36.48 -24.74 -9.02
N ASN A 720 35.72 -24.88 -10.12
CA ASN A 720 35.18 -26.16 -10.56
C ASN A 720 36.30 -27.14 -10.93
N ALA A 721 37.39 -26.69 -11.56
CA ALA A 721 38.54 -27.56 -11.86
C ALA A 721 39.14 -28.12 -10.57
N VAL A 722 39.40 -27.25 -9.59
CA VAL A 722 39.98 -27.65 -8.30
C VAL A 722 39.03 -28.56 -7.52
N LEU A 723 37.74 -28.24 -7.46
CA LEU A 723 36.73 -29.08 -6.80
C LEU A 723 36.57 -30.44 -7.47
N ASN A 724 36.56 -30.50 -8.80
CA ASN A 724 36.52 -31.77 -9.54
C ASN A 724 37.77 -32.61 -9.26
N LEU A 725 38.96 -32.01 -9.14
CA LEU A 725 40.17 -32.73 -8.75
C LEU A 725 40.13 -33.21 -7.30
N ILE A 726 39.59 -32.41 -6.37
CA ILE A 726 39.41 -32.79 -4.95
C ILE A 726 38.43 -33.97 -4.83
N LYS A 727 37.34 -34.00 -5.59
CA LYS A 727 36.39 -35.13 -5.64
C LYS A 727 37.01 -36.44 -6.15
N LEU A 728 38.14 -36.35 -6.85
CA LEU A 728 38.92 -37.50 -7.34
C LEU A 728 40.08 -37.86 -6.41
N MET A 729 40.30 -37.10 -5.35
CA MET A 729 41.22 -37.48 -4.27
C MET A 729 40.48 -38.39 -3.28
N ASP A 730 41.22 -39.31 -2.68
CA ASP A 730 40.70 -40.22 -1.66
C ASP A 730 40.52 -39.47 -0.33
N LEU A 731 39.36 -38.82 -0.15
CA LEU A 731 39.05 -37.96 1.00
C LEU A 731 37.92 -38.55 1.84
N ASP A 732 37.96 -38.26 3.14
CA ASP A 732 36.90 -38.59 4.09
C ASP A 732 35.51 -38.18 3.60
N ASN A 733 34.56 -39.12 3.64
CA ASN A 733 33.16 -38.91 3.23
C ASN A 733 32.44 -37.79 4.00
N LYS A 734 32.94 -37.40 5.18
CA LYS A 734 32.41 -36.26 5.98
C LYS A 734 33.04 -34.92 5.60
N LEU A 735 34.27 -34.92 5.10
CA LEU A 735 35.04 -33.73 4.79
C LEU A 735 34.70 -33.18 3.39
N LEU A 736 34.49 -34.08 2.43
CA LEU A 736 34.15 -33.73 1.04
C LEU A 736 32.94 -32.77 0.93
N PRO A 737 31.76 -33.06 1.52
CA PRO A 737 30.61 -32.16 1.41
C PRO A 737 30.86 -30.79 2.05
N LEU A 738 31.66 -30.73 3.11
CA LEU A 738 32.02 -29.47 3.78
C LEU A 738 32.93 -28.59 2.90
N ILE A 739 33.88 -29.21 2.18
CA ILE A 739 34.76 -28.51 1.22
C ILE A 739 33.95 -28.02 0.02
N GLU A 740 33.04 -28.86 -0.50
CA GLU A 740 32.14 -28.48 -1.59
C GLU A 740 31.27 -27.27 -1.21
N SER A 741 30.74 -27.24 0.01
CA SER A 741 29.99 -26.07 0.51
C SER A 741 30.88 -24.85 0.74
N THR A 742 32.16 -25.04 1.09
CA THR A 742 33.08 -23.94 1.43
C THR A 742 33.51 -23.17 0.19
N PHE A 743 33.92 -23.87 -0.86
CA PHE A 743 34.48 -23.25 -2.08
C PHE A 743 33.42 -22.80 -3.08
N GLN A 744 32.14 -23.11 -2.84
CA GLN A 744 30.94 -22.70 -3.58
C GLN A 744 31.17 -22.47 -5.09
N GLN A 745 30.68 -23.40 -5.91
CA GLN A 745 30.93 -23.45 -7.36
C GLN A 745 30.49 -22.22 -8.16
N PHE A 746 29.58 -21.42 -7.60
CA PHE A 746 29.01 -20.24 -8.25
C PHE A 746 29.51 -18.97 -7.55
N VAL A 747 30.02 -18.03 -8.34
CA VAL A 747 30.58 -16.76 -7.85
C VAL A 747 29.49 -15.69 -7.95
N TYR A 748 28.96 -15.30 -6.79
CA TYR A 748 27.99 -14.22 -6.67
C TYR A 748 28.61 -13.06 -5.91
N ASP A 749 28.61 -11.88 -6.51
CA ASP A 749 28.79 -10.63 -5.76
C ASP A 749 27.45 -9.93 -5.67
N VAL A 750 26.97 -9.76 -4.44
CA VAL A 750 25.72 -9.06 -4.13
C VAL A 750 26.07 -7.77 -3.41
N ASP A 751 25.26 -6.73 -3.57
CA ASP A 751 25.45 -5.46 -2.87
C ASP A 751 25.51 -5.69 -1.35
N GLY A 752 26.68 -5.48 -0.75
CA GLY A 752 26.93 -5.67 0.68
C GLY A 752 27.51 -7.04 1.09
N GLN A 753 27.63 -8.00 0.18
CA GLN A 753 28.27 -9.30 0.45
C GLN A 753 29.06 -9.80 -0.76
N ASN A 754 30.39 -9.80 -0.63
CA ASN A 754 31.29 -10.22 -1.71
C ASN A 754 31.64 -11.71 -1.59
N TRP A 755 31.96 -12.35 -2.71
CA TRP A 755 32.38 -13.74 -2.71
C TRP A 755 33.65 -13.98 -1.87
N GLU A 756 34.63 -13.06 -1.90
CA GLU A 756 35.86 -13.21 -1.12
C GLU A 756 35.60 -13.18 0.40
N ASP A 757 34.65 -12.38 0.85
CA ASP A 757 34.30 -12.23 2.26
C ASP A 757 33.63 -13.51 2.80
N VAL A 758 32.77 -14.12 1.98
CA VAL A 758 32.14 -15.40 2.28
C VAL A 758 33.16 -16.53 2.31
N LEU A 759 34.03 -16.57 1.30
CA LEU A 759 35.08 -17.59 1.23
C LEU A 759 36.03 -17.49 2.42
N ASP A 760 36.52 -16.29 2.77
CA ASP A 760 37.45 -16.12 3.89
C ASP A 760 36.82 -16.59 5.21
N CYS A 761 35.55 -16.23 5.46
CA CYS A 761 34.81 -16.65 6.64
C CYS A 761 34.70 -18.19 6.71
N ASN A 762 34.31 -18.83 5.61
CA ASN A 762 34.18 -20.29 5.54
C ASN A 762 35.54 -21.00 5.71
N LEU A 763 36.60 -20.49 5.10
CA LEU A 763 37.96 -21.03 5.24
C LEU A 763 38.46 -20.89 6.68
N GLN A 764 38.22 -19.75 7.33
CA GLN A 764 38.57 -19.55 8.73
C GLN A 764 37.80 -20.49 9.65
N TYR A 765 36.50 -20.70 9.40
CA TYR A 765 35.69 -21.67 10.14
C TYR A 765 36.26 -23.09 10.01
N LEU A 766 36.59 -23.52 8.79
CA LEU A 766 37.17 -24.83 8.51
C LEU A 766 38.53 -25.02 9.18
N LEU A 767 39.38 -24.00 9.16
CA LEU A 767 40.71 -24.01 9.80
C LEU A 767 40.65 -24.01 11.33
N ARG A 768 39.55 -23.54 11.95
CA ARG A 768 39.35 -23.52 13.42
C ARG A 768 38.62 -24.75 13.94
N THR A 769 37.83 -25.42 13.11
CA THR A 769 37.03 -26.60 13.50
C THR A 769 37.66 -27.92 13.04
N THR A 770 37.45 -28.31 11.78
CA THR A 770 37.77 -29.65 11.24
C THR A 770 39.23 -29.79 10.78
N LEU A 771 39.87 -28.70 10.36
CA LEU A 771 41.28 -28.65 9.90
C LEU A 771 42.22 -27.96 10.90
N ALA A 772 41.80 -27.81 12.17
CA ALA A 772 42.61 -27.19 13.21
C ALA A 772 43.89 -27.98 13.52
N LYS A 773 45.02 -27.27 13.61
CA LYS A 773 46.35 -27.87 13.88
C LYS A 773 46.65 -27.95 15.38
N SER A 774 46.09 -27.05 16.19
CA SER A 774 46.35 -26.97 17.64
C SER A 774 45.07 -26.73 18.44
N GLU A 775 45.03 -27.15 19.71
CA GLU A 775 43.90 -26.87 20.60
C GLU A 775 43.66 -25.37 20.82
N LYS A 776 44.72 -24.54 20.71
CA LYS A 776 44.60 -23.08 20.74
C LYS A 776 43.81 -22.53 19.55
N ASP A 777 43.85 -23.20 18.40
CA ASP A 777 43.06 -22.80 17.23
C ASP A 777 41.57 -23.15 17.41
N LYS A 778 41.27 -24.26 18.09
CA LYS A 778 39.89 -24.66 18.47
C LYS A 778 39.28 -23.75 19.55
N LEU A 779 40.11 -23.15 20.39
CA LEU A 779 39.69 -22.21 21.45
C LEU A 779 39.43 -20.78 20.93
N ARG A 780 39.80 -20.46 19.68
CA ARG A 780 39.45 -19.17 19.07
C ARG A 780 37.97 -19.18 18.72
N ALA A 781 37.27 -18.09 19.03
CA ALA A 781 35.86 -17.93 18.67
C ALA A 781 35.65 -18.21 17.17
N GLU A 782 34.59 -18.95 16.85
CA GLU A 782 34.21 -19.22 15.47
C GLU A 782 33.91 -17.89 14.77
N CYS A 783 34.45 -17.70 13.56
CA CYS A 783 34.14 -16.52 12.78
C CYS A 783 32.76 -16.74 12.15
N THR A 784 31.72 -16.12 12.70
CA THR A 784 30.34 -16.20 12.18
C THR A 784 29.89 -14.91 11.49
N ASN A 785 30.72 -13.87 11.53
CA ASN A 785 30.42 -12.58 10.94
C ASN A 785 31.28 -12.38 9.68
N PHE A 786 30.64 -11.94 8.60
CA PHE A 786 31.33 -11.57 7.36
C PHE A 786 32.00 -10.21 7.55
N GLU A 787 33.32 -10.18 7.43
CA GLU A 787 34.12 -8.94 7.43
C GLU A 787 34.68 -8.71 6.02
N GLU A 788 34.74 -7.45 5.60
CA GLU A 788 35.28 -7.07 4.30
C GLU A 788 36.78 -7.39 4.20
N VAL A 789 37.16 -8.18 3.20
CA VAL A 789 38.55 -8.50 2.90
C VAL A 789 39.25 -7.30 2.25
N LYS A 790 40.12 -6.63 3.01
CA LYS A 790 40.91 -5.47 2.54
C LYS A 790 42.26 -5.84 1.91
N ASP A 791 42.80 -7.01 2.27
CA ASP A 791 44.10 -7.50 1.83
C ASP A 791 44.00 -8.96 1.40
N ILE A 792 44.17 -9.19 0.10
CA ILE A 792 44.08 -10.50 -0.54
C ILE A 792 45.14 -11.47 -0.06
N SER A 793 46.31 -10.97 0.40
CA SER A 793 47.43 -11.80 0.88
C SER A 793 47.04 -12.72 2.04
N LYS A 794 46.01 -12.33 2.83
CA LYS A 794 45.47 -13.16 3.92
C LYS A 794 44.60 -14.29 3.38
N LEU A 795 43.71 -13.99 2.44
CA LEU A 795 42.84 -14.96 1.79
C LEU A 795 43.66 -16.01 1.03
N GLU A 796 44.69 -15.59 0.30
CA GLU A 796 45.63 -16.50 -0.37
C GLU A 796 46.28 -17.50 0.61
N LYS A 797 46.68 -17.02 1.79
CA LYS A 797 47.25 -17.86 2.84
C LYS A 797 46.23 -18.84 3.40
N HIS A 798 44.97 -18.44 3.54
CA HIS A 798 43.92 -19.34 4.01
C HIS A 798 43.57 -20.40 2.96
N ILE A 799 43.46 -20.03 1.68
CA ILE A 799 43.23 -20.94 0.55
C ILE A 799 44.35 -21.99 0.48
N THR A 800 45.61 -21.55 0.48
CA THR A 800 46.78 -22.44 0.43
C THR A 800 46.83 -23.36 1.64
N GLN A 801 46.56 -22.86 2.85
CA GLN A 801 46.52 -23.69 4.05
C GLN A 801 45.43 -24.76 4.02
N VAL A 802 44.21 -24.43 3.58
CA VAL A 802 43.12 -25.41 3.48
C VAL A 802 43.46 -26.48 2.45
N LEU A 803 43.92 -26.11 1.27
CA LEU A 803 44.25 -27.05 0.19
C LEU A 803 45.51 -27.91 0.49
N GLU A 804 46.47 -27.37 1.24
CA GLU A 804 47.59 -28.17 1.76
C GLU A 804 47.17 -29.12 2.90
N ARG A 805 46.27 -28.70 3.81
CA ARG A 805 45.87 -29.55 4.94
C ARG A 805 44.94 -30.67 4.50
N THR A 806 44.10 -30.42 3.51
CA THR A 806 43.26 -31.45 2.87
C THR A 806 44.11 -32.50 2.17
N SER A 807 45.12 -32.08 1.39
CA SER A 807 46.07 -33.03 0.77
C SER A 807 47.00 -33.75 1.77
N LYS A 808 47.29 -33.17 2.95
CA LYS A 808 48.11 -33.83 3.99
C LYS A 808 47.34 -34.77 4.92
N LYS A 809 46.04 -34.54 5.18
CA LYS A 809 45.21 -35.48 5.96
C LYS A 809 45.08 -36.84 5.28
N LEU A 810 45.14 -36.88 3.95
CA LEU A 810 45.29 -38.11 3.14
C LEU A 810 46.48 -38.99 3.55
N SER A 811 47.55 -38.41 4.13
CA SER A 811 48.75 -39.16 4.50
C SER A 811 48.75 -39.69 5.94
N ILE A 812 47.97 -39.09 6.84
CA ILE A 812 48.03 -39.41 8.28
C ILE A 812 47.28 -40.71 8.59
N GLU A 813 46.14 -40.98 7.94
CA GLU A 813 45.39 -42.22 8.17
C GLU A 813 46.13 -43.48 7.67
N SER A 814 47.08 -43.33 6.75
CA SER A 814 47.94 -44.45 6.32
C SER A 814 49.02 -44.86 7.34
N MET A 815 49.26 -44.05 8.37
CA MET A 815 50.20 -44.37 9.46
C MET A 815 49.52 -44.78 10.77
N ASP A 816 48.26 -44.39 11.00
CA ASP A 816 47.56 -44.62 12.27
C ASP A 816 46.90 -46.01 12.41
N LEU A 817 47.05 -46.91 11.43
CA LEU A 817 46.59 -48.31 11.54
C LEU A 817 47.50 -49.22 12.40
N ILE A 818 48.61 -48.72 12.95
CA ILE A 818 49.57 -49.55 13.72
C ILE A 818 49.55 -49.26 15.22
N GLU A 819 49.12 -48.10 15.69
CA GLU A 819 49.16 -47.77 17.13
C GLU A 819 47.90 -47.04 17.56
N GLU A 820 46.93 -47.77 18.13
CA GLU A 820 46.27 -47.39 19.39
C GLU A 820 45.16 -48.40 19.77
N LYS A 821 45.58 -49.46 20.46
CA LYS A 821 44.75 -50.08 21.51
C LYS A 821 45.03 -49.32 22.80
N GLY A 822 44.06 -48.58 23.32
CA GLY A 822 44.10 -48.23 24.74
C GLY A 822 43.35 -46.97 25.16
N GLN A 823 42.29 -47.22 25.94
CA GLN A 823 41.77 -46.38 27.02
C GLN A 823 40.83 -45.23 26.65
N GLY A 824 39.55 -45.48 26.93
CA GLY A 824 38.52 -44.46 26.97
C GLY A 824 38.65 -43.53 28.16
N SER A 825 38.05 -42.35 28.02
CA SER A 825 37.62 -41.53 29.15
C SER A 825 36.27 -40.90 28.83
N SER A 826 35.36 -41.09 29.79
CA SER A 826 34.00 -40.57 29.86
C SER A 826 34.00 -39.06 30.08
N PHE A 827 33.30 -38.30 29.24
CA PHE A 827 32.93 -36.91 29.51
C PHE A 827 31.43 -36.79 29.80
N SER A 828 31.12 -36.30 30.99
CA SER A 828 29.82 -35.85 31.48
C SER A 828 29.35 -34.58 30.74
N PRO A 829 28.06 -34.45 30.38
CA PRO A 829 27.54 -33.20 29.82
C PRO A 829 27.11 -32.25 30.95
N GLU A 830 27.78 -31.11 31.07
CA GLU A 830 27.25 -29.97 31.82
C GLU A 830 27.02 -28.77 30.88
N LYS A 831 25.81 -28.22 31.01
CA LYS A 831 25.37 -26.84 30.69
C LYS A 831 25.00 -26.51 29.24
N GLY A 832 23.74 -26.81 28.94
CA GLY A 832 22.72 -25.76 28.75
C GLY A 832 22.78 -24.98 27.44
N GLU A 833 22.42 -25.62 26.34
CA GLU A 833 22.03 -24.94 25.10
C GLU A 833 20.67 -24.26 25.28
N GLN A 834 20.60 -22.96 24.97
CA GLN A 834 19.34 -22.23 24.85
C GLN A 834 18.73 -22.53 23.48
N PRO A 835 17.45 -22.95 23.39
CA PRO A 835 16.78 -23.04 22.10
C PRO A 835 16.48 -21.65 21.57
N ILE A 836 16.82 -21.44 20.29
CA ILE A 836 16.55 -20.23 19.52
C ILE A 836 15.04 -20.15 19.29
N GLY A 837 14.39 -19.19 19.94
CA GLY A 837 12.95 -18.91 19.81
C GLY A 837 12.62 -17.57 20.47
N SER A 838 11.72 -16.80 19.86
CA SER A 838 11.41 -15.43 20.26
C SER A 838 10.95 -15.33 21.73
N SER A 839 11.46 -14.32 22.44
CA SER A 839 11.33 -14.14 23.89
C SER A 839 9.90 -13.91 24.40
N LEU A 840 8.90 -13.78 23.54
CA LEU A 840 7.49 -13.60 23.92
C LEU A 840 6.82 -14.89 24.44
N GLY A 841 7.25 -16.08 24.03
CA GLY A 841 6.66 -17.35 24.48
C GLY A 841 7.02 -17.78 25.92
N LYS A 842 8.08 -17.21 26.50
CA LYS A 842 8.53 -17.55 27.87
C LYS A 842 7.78 -16.77 28.96
N ALA A 843 7.13 -15.65 28.61
CA ALA A 843 6.39 -14.84 29.56
C ALA A 843 4.98 -15.40 29.85
N SER A 844 4.31 -15.97 28.84
CA SER A 844 2.96 -16.53 28.98
C SER A 844 2.92 -17.83 29.78
N SER A 845 3.92 -18.71 29.62
CA SER A 845 4.03 -19.98 30.37
C SER A 845 4.34 -19.80 31.86
N ARG A 846 5.07 -18.74 32.24
CA ARG A 846 5.32 -18.37 33.66
C ARG A 846 4.09 -17.81 34.37
N VAL A 847 3.22 -17.10 33.65
CA VAL A 847 1.97 -16.54 34.23
C VAL A 847 0.91 -17.63 34.42
N LEU A 848 0.85 -18.62 33.52
CA LEU A 848 -0.05 -19.77 33.64
C LEU A 848 0.37 -20.72 34.78
N SER A 849 1.67 -20.99 34.93
CA SER A 849 2.18 -21.83 36.03
C SER A 849 2.09 -21.17 37.41
N ALA A 850 2.10 -19.83 37.48
CA ALA A 850 1.84 -19.09 38.72
C ALA A 850 0.36 -19.12 39.14
N ARG A 851 -0.60 -19.10 38.19
CA ARG A 851 -2.05 -19.17 38.47
C ARG A 851 -2.54 -20.58 38.84
N ILE A 852 -1.89 -21.63 38.35
CA ILE A 852 -2.19 -23.02 38.73
C ILE A 852 -1.69 -23.32 40.16
N LYS A 853 -0.59 -22.69 40.60
CA LYS A 853 -0.11 -22.82 41.99
C LYS A 853 -0.92 -22.02 43.02
N SER A 854 -1.57 -20.92 42.64
CA SER A 854 -2.41 -20.12 43.54
C SER A 854 -3.84 -20.65 43.72
N SER A 855 -4.30 -21.57 42.86
CA SER A 855 -5.66 -22.14 42.91
C SER A 855 -5.74 -23.47 43.67
N ILE A 856 -4.62 -24.05 44.08
CA ILE A 856 -4.55 -25.35 44.79
C ILE A 856 -4.35 -25.18 46.32
N SER A 857 -4.18 -23.94 46.83
CA SER A 857 -3.82 -23.69 48.24
C SER A 857 -4.87 -22.97 49.10
N GLN A 858 -6.16 -23.03 48.77
CA GLN A 858 -7.23 -22.53 49.65
C GLN A 858 -8.44 -23.46 49.68
N VAL A 859 -8.33 -24.54 50.45
CA VAL A 859 -9.48 -25.25 51.04
C VAL A 859 -9.32 -25.12 52.55
N PRO A 860 -10.09 -24.24 53.24
CA PRO A 860 -10.11 -24.23 54.70
C PRO A 860 -11.10 -25.27 55.22
N GLU A 861 -10.56 -26.21 56.01
CA GLU A 861 -11.34 -27.13 56.84
C GLU A 861 -12.19 -26.39 57.87
N SER A 862 -13.42 -26.87 58.01
CA SER A 862 -14.42 -26.53 59.01
C SER A 862 -13.93 -26.79 60.44
N ARG A 863 -14.07 -25.81 61.35
CA ARG A 863 -14.19 -26.06 62.80
C ARG A 863 -15.26 -25.17 63.44
N ASP A 864 -16.20 -25.85 64.04
CA ASP A 864 -17.30 -25.35 64.87
C ASP A 864 -16.84 -24.76 66.22
N GLU A 865 -17.66 -23.84 66.71
CA GLU A 865 -18.07 -23.61 68.10
C GLU A 865 -17.01 -23.44 69.22
N LYS A 866 -16.93 -22.22 69.81
CA LYS A 866 -17.60 -21.83 71.08
C LYS A 866 -16.84 -20.73 71.86
N ASN A 867 -17.65 -19.84 72.45
CA ASN A 867 -17.44 -19.02 73.65
C ASN A 867 -16.32 -17.94 73.58
N GLU A 868 -16.41 -16.75 74.16
CA GLU A 868 -17.32 -16.17 75.15
C GLU A 868 -17.13 -14.64 75.13
N GLN A 869 -18.09 -13.96 75.73
CA GLN A 869 -18.22 -12.53 76.04
C GLN A 869 -16.93 -11.79 76.46
N VAL A 870 -16.76 -10.53 76.02
CA VAL A 870 -17.05 -9.27 76.74
C VAL A 870 -16.97 -8.11 75.75
#